data_AF-D1NZP3-F1
#
_entry.id   AF-D1NZP3-F1
#
_cell.length_a   1.000
_cell.length_b   1.000
_cell.length_c   1.000
_cell.angle_alpha   90.00
_cell.angle_beta   90.00
_cell.angle_gamma   90.00
#
_symmetry.space_group_name_H-M   'P 1'
#
loop_
_entity.id
_entity.type
_entity.pdbx_description
1 polymer ?
#
loop_
_entity_poly.entity_id
_entity_poly.type
_entity_poly.pdbx_seq_one_letter_code
_entity_poly.pdbx_strand_id
1 'polypeptide(L)'
;MTTVSNNTVKKTLYYKAIKPIERPFLTYPELHEKEKRAKALAYAETLLSQQPKIVQLTVEKQFDTLLKEKGVERASVYLAKNFYERIYPRIETVTKRYSLTEKNSETYRFFNWFNAMPDMSRKSLESLALELSAFVFTALSAISENRKDESDLKIAHMLYTEAAKITQAYRQEPPRLAKLSKRCFNEKDAFIAIAQMTSEKWWLNRLRRHAAEWREHLHIALTNVSKRNSIYASTMAISEWKEQKRRTREFLKSMELEDEKGNRFSLIDKYYGSVANPAIRRTEMMVRIRGFENICNDLGYIAEFYTLTAPSKYHATTIHGHRNRKWNGSSPADTQRYLSQVWSKARAKLHRNDLRIFGIRVAEPHHDGTPHWHMLFFMLPEQADSIREILREYAFEEDKSELSTNKAKKARFHAEAIDPEKGSATGYVAKYIAKNVDGYALDGELDDESGRPMKEAAMAAAVWSARWRIRQFQFIGGAPVTVYRELRKMADHETAVGLDVEFAVVHDAADSGDWAGYVNAQGGPFVRRDDLIARLWYEESEETNAYGEEIIRVKGVFSPLVGSGCPIITRLKSWKIVKKLDDAIAESAFSDANASPRSSVNNCTGVLSTVKDKKPVVADIVRKAKEIGITLDPEKDPYMIHSIARGAIYTENGNSVRFHANGHIQKIVSKAEKVKKSLSRCELAMSRIQQRIKENGKNGSRAQSSPA
;
A
#
# COMPACT_ATOMS: atom_id res chain seq x y z
N MET A 1 -31.86 115.74 11.09
CA MET A 1 -33.18 115.37 10.55
C MET A 1 -33.04 113.98 9.93
N THR A 2 -33.75 112.91 10.26
CA THR A 2 -34.72 112.59 11.30
C THR A 2 -34.75 111.06 11.34
N THR A 3 -34.87 110.50 12.53
CA THR A 3 -35.13 109.10 12.85
C THR A 3 -36.31 108.50 12.06
N VAL A 4 -36.29 107.19 11.76
CA VAL A 4 -37.08 106.15 12.45
C VAL A 4 -36.84 104.79 11.79
N SER A 5 -36.50 103.83 12.64
CA SER A 5 -36.43 102.39 12.44
C SER A 5 -37.76 101.78 11.98
N ASN A 6 -37.74 100.95 10.93
CA ASN A 6 -38.78 99.94 10.72
C ASN A 6 -38.19 98.53 10.84
N ASN A 7 -38.65 97.90 11.90
CA ASN A 7 -38.38 96.55 12.34
C ASN A 7 -39.39 95.63 11.66
N THR A 8 -38.99 94.67 10.82
CA THR A 8 -39.88 93.54 10.49
C THR A 8 -39.10 92.28 10.09
N VAL A 9 -38.83 91.47 11.11
CA VAL A 9 -38.84 89.98 11.12
C VAL A 9 -38.09 89.27 9.97
N LYS A 10 -36.82 88.95 10.20
CA LYS A 10 -36.18 87.79 9.55
C LYS A 10 -36.94 86.53 10.00
N LYS A 11 -37.85 86.01 9.19
CA LYS A 11 -38.32 84.62 9.29
C LYS A 11 -37.16 83.72 8.86
N THR A 12 -36.32 83.33 9.81
CA THR A 12 -35.45 82.16 9.67
C THR A 12 -36.37 80.94 9.58
N LEU A 13 -36.69 80.52 8.35
CA LEU A 13 -37.25 79.20 8.11
C LEU A 13 -36.20 78.18 8.55
N TYR A 14 -36.41 77.61 9.73
CA TYR A 14 -35.73 76.40 10.17
C TYR A 14 -36.06 75.29 9.17
N TYR A 15 -35.22 75.11 8.14
CA TYR A 15 -35.19 73.87 7.38
C TYR A 15 -34.64 72.80 8.31
N LYS A 16 -35.55 72.14 9.04
CA LYS A 16 -35.28 70.83 9.63
C LYS A 16 -34.85 69.95 8.46
N ALA A 17 -33.62 69.42 8.50
CA ALA A 17 -33.18 68.44 7.51
C ALA A 17 -34.24 67.33 7.46
N ILE A 18 -34.94 67.22 6.34
CA ILE A 18 -35.95 66.18 6.12
C ILE A 18 -35.17 64.87 6.18
N LYS A 19 -35.36 64.08 7.25
CA LYS A 19 -34.83 62.72 7.29
C LYS A 19 -35.36 62.01 6.04
N PRO A 20 -34.49 61.37 5.24
CA PRO A 20 -34.96 60.64 4.06
C PRO A 20 -36.07 59.68 4.50
N ILE A 21 -37.23 59.81 3.86
CA ILE A 21 -38.35 58.89 4.06
C ILE A 21 -37.82 57.52 3.63
N GLU A 22 -37.66 56.60 4.58
CA GLU A 22 -37.39 55.19 4.26
C GLU A 22 -38.51 54.73 3.33
N ARG A 23 -38.15 54.33 2.11
CA ARG A 23 -39.12 53.81 1.15
C ARG A 23 -39.58 52.44 1.65
N PRO A 24 -40.87 52.25 1.98
CA PRO A 24 -41.35 50.99 2.54
C PRO A 24 -41.49 49.88 1.48
N PHE A 25 -41.38 50.22 0.18
CA PHE A 25 -41.59 49.30 -0.94
C PHE A 25 -40.35 49.18 -1.82
N LEU A 26 -40.03 47.94 -2.20
CA LEU A 26 -38.98 47.59 -3.13
C LEU A 26 -39.33 48.07 -4.55
N THR A 27 -38.33 48.55 -5.29
CA THR A 27 -38.46 48.92 -6.70
C THR A 27 -38.67 47.69 -7.59
N TYR A 28 -39.22 47.87 -8.80
CA TYR A 28 -39.40 46.76 -9.75
C TYR A 28 -38.08 45.99 -10.04
N PRO A 29 -36.92 46.65 -10.26
CA PRO A 29 -35.65 45.94 -10.39
C PRO A 29 -35.26 45.14 -9.13
N GLU A 30 -35.48 45.68 -7.93
CA GLU A 30 -35.18 44.99 -6.67
C GLU A 30 -36.12 43.80 -6.43
N LEU A 31 -37.41 43.92 -6.79
CA LEU A 31 -38.37 42.81 -6.75
C LEU A 31 -37.97 41.70 -7.73
N HIS A 32 -37.63 42.07 -8.97
CA HIS A 32 -37.18 41.11 -9.98
C HIS A 32 -35.88 40.40 -9.58
N GLU A 33 -34.93 41.13 -8.98
CA GLU A 33 -33.70 40.54 -8.47
C GLU A 33 -33.96 39.59 -7.28
N LYS A 34 -34.86 39.98 -6.36
CA LYS A 34 -35.29 39.14 -5.23
C LYS A 34 -35.95 37.86 -5.71
N GLU A 35 -36.85 37.92 -6.70
CA GLU A 35 -37.46 36.74 -7.32
C GLU A 35 -36.43 35.84 -7.99
N LYS A 36 -35.47 36.42 -8.73
CA LYS A 36 -34.39 35.66 -9.37
C LYS A 36 -33.53 34.93 -8.34
N ARG A 37 -33.20 35.58 -7.23
CA ARG A 37 -32.45 34.98 -6.11
C ARG A 37 -33.24 33.85 -5.45
N ALA A 38 -34.55 34.04 -5.23
CA ALA A 38 -35.42 33.00 -4.66
C ALA A 38 -35.54 31.77 -5.56
N LYS A 39 -35.71 31.97 -6.89
CA LYS A 39 -35.73 30.87 -7.87
C LYS A 39 -34.40 30.10 -7.91
N ALA A 40 -33.27 30.81 -7.89
CA ALA A 40 -31.95 30.18 -7.87
C ALA A 40 -31.72 29.36 -6.58
N LEU A 41 -32.20 29.85 -5.43
CA LEU A 41 -32.13 29.13 -4.16
C LEU A 41 -32.97 27.85 -4.20
N ALA A 42 -34.25 27.94 -4.60
CA ALA A 42 -35.15 26.79 -4.68
C ALA A 42 -34.63 25.71 -5.64
N TYR A 43 -34.02 26.14 -6.76
CA TYR A 43 -33.37 25.22 -7.69
C TYR A 43 -32.15 24.53 -7.06
N ALA A 44 -31.30 25.27 -6.35
CA ALA A 44 -30.15 24.70 -5.65
C ALA A 44 -30.56 23.71 -4.54
N GLU A 45 -31.63 23.99 -3.80
CA GLU A 45 -32.23 23.08 -2.81
C GLU A 45 -32.73 21.79 -3.45
N THR A 46 -33.43 21.91 -4.58
CA THR A 46 -33.91 20.75 -5.35
C THR A 46 -32.75 19.90 -5.86
N LEU A 47 -31.69 20.52 -6.37
CA LEU A 47 -30.50 19.79 -6.80
C LEU A 47 -29.80 19.09 -5.63
N LEU A 48 -29.72 19.75 -4.47
CA LEU A 48 -29.08 19.20 -3.28
C LEU A 48 -29.85 17.98 -2.76
N SER A 49 -31.18 18.02 -2.72
CA SER A 49 -32.01 16.91 -2.23
C SER A 49 -31.89 15.64 -3.07
N GLN A 50 -31.50 15.78 -4.34
CA GLN A 50 -31.22 14.66 -5.24
C GLN A 50 -29.81 14.08 -5.07
N GLN A 51 -28.91 14.73 -4.33
CA GLN A 51 -27.54 14.24 -4.12
C GLN A 51 -27.47 13.18 -3.02
N PRO A 52 -26.42 12.35 -3.01
CA PRO A 52 -26.18 11.45 -1.90
C PRO A 52 -26.08 12.15 -0.55
N LYS A 53 -26.39 11.44 0.54
CA LYS A 53 -26.44 12.01 1.89
C LYS A 53 -25.10 12.62 2.31
N ILE A 54 -23.98 12.06 1.85
CA ILE A 54 -22.63 12.62 2.06
C ILE A 54 -22.51 14.06 1.55
N VAL A 55 -23.09 14.35 0.37
CA VAL A 55 -23.10 15.68 -0.24
C VAL A 55 -24.05 16.59 0.51
N GLN A 56 -25.28 16.12 0.77
CA GLN A 56 -26.29 16.85 1.55
C GLN A 56 -25.71 17.32 2.89
N LEU A 57 -25.22 16.40 3.71
CA LEU A 57 -24.68 16.69 5.05
C LEU A 57 -23.51 17.68 5.00
N THR A 58 -22.64 17.58 4.01
CA THR A 58 -21.49 18.48 3.88
C THR A 58 -21.95 19.90 3.53
N VAL A 59 -22.90 20.04 2.61
CA VAL A 59 -23.41 21.34 2.17
C VAL A 59 -24.30 21.97 3.23
N GLU A 60 -25.21 21.20 3.82
CA GLU A 60 -26.12 21.62 4.91
C GLU A 60 -25.32 22.11 6.13
N LYS A 61 -24.29 21.35 6.56
CA LYS A 61 -23.44 21.78 7.68
C LYS A 61 -22.81 23.15 7.44
N GLN A 62 -22.31 23.40 6.23
CA GLN A 62 -21.71 24.68 5.88
C GLN A 62 -22.77 25.79 5.77
N PHE A 63 -23.95 25.47 5.26
CA PHE A 63 -25.09 26.38 5.20
C PHE A 63 -25.51 26.81 6.61
N ASP A 64 -25.70 25.87 7.54
CA ASP A 64 -26.08 26.13 8.93
C ASP A 64 -25.04 26.96 9.67
N THR A 65 -23.76 26.71 9.41
CA THR A 65 -22.66 27.49 9.98
C THR A 65 -22.75 28.94 9.51
N LEU A 66 -22.95 29.17 8.20
CA LEU A 66 -23.10 30.52 7.64
C LEU A 66 -24.39 31.20 8.09
N LEU A 67 -25.47 30.44 8.28
CA LEU A 67 -26.73 30.95 8.79
C LEU A 67 -26.56 31.51 10.21
N LYS A 68 -25.86 30.77 11.07
CA LYS A 68 -25.56 31.18 12.46
C LYS A 68 -24.59 32.35 12.53
N GLU A 69 -23.52 32.35 11.73
CA GLU A 69 -22.45 33.35 11.81
C GLU A 69 -22.75 34.63 11.03
N LYS A 70 -23.48 34.54 9.91
CA LYS A 70 -23.60 35.60 8.90
C LYS A 70 -25.02 35.83 8.40
N GLY A 71 -26.01 35.15 8.99
CA GLY A 71 -27.42 35.33 8.68
C GLY A 71 -27.91 34.64 7.39
N VAL A 72 -29.23 34.72 7.18
CA VAL A 72 -29.96 34.04 6.10
C VAL A 72 -29.42 34.41 4.73
N GLU A 73 -29.18 35.70 4.47
CA GLU A 73 -28.76 36.16 3.15
C GLU A 73 -27.45 35.50 2.71
N ARG A 74 -26.46 35.41 3.61
CA ARG A 74 -25.17 34.80 3.26
C ARG A 74 -25.26 33.29 3.07
N ALA A 75 -26.10 32.62 3.86
CA ALA A 75 -26.38 31.19 3.72
C ALA A 75 -27.08 30.88 2.39
N SER A 76 -28.12 31.65 2.03
CA SER A 76 -28.82 31.52 0.75
C SER A 76 -27.90 31.77 -0.45
N VAL A 77 -27.02 32.77 -0.38
CA VAL A 77 -26.01 33.00 -1.43
C VAL A 77 -25.02 31.85 -1.53
N TYR A 78 -24.63 31.23 -0.42
CA TYR A 78 -23.78 30.04 -0.46
C TYR A 78 -24.45 28.90 -1.23
N LEU A 79 -25.71 28.61 -0.97
CA LEU A 79 -26.42 27.54 -1.66
C LEU A 79 -26.66 27.87 -3.15
N ALA A 80 -27.21 29.04 -3.42
CA ALA A 80 -27.58 29.47 -4.78
C ALA A 80 -26.38 29.73 -5.70
N LYS A 81 -25.21 30.13 -5.17
CA LYS A 81 -24.00 30.40 -5.98
C LYS A 81 -22.85 29.44 -5.71
N ASN A 82 -22.44 29.26 -4.45
CA ASN A 82 -21.25 28.45 -4.16
C ASN A 82 -21.50 26.96 -4.42
N PHE A 83 -22.60 26.42 -3.91
CA PHE A 83 -22.97 25.04 -4.16
C PHE A 83 -23.28 24.84 -5.64
N TYR A 84 -24.26 25.56 -6.18
CA TYR A 84 -24.72 25.37 -7.55
C TYR A 84 -23.62 25.61 -8.61
N GLU A 85 -22.88 26.72 -8.58
CA GLU A 85 -21.94 27.04 -9.66
C GLU A 85 -20.55 26.41 -9.48
N ARG A 86 -20.18 25.98 -8.26
CA ARG A 86 -18.79 25.56 -7.95
C ARG A 86 -18.64 24.16 -7.37
N ILE A 87 -19.58 23.72 -6.53
CA ILE A 87 -19.50 22.38 -5.90
C ILE A 87 -20.24 21.38 -6.78
N TYR A 88 -21.46 21.68 -7.17
CA TYR A 88 -22.33 20.78 -7.94
C TYR A 88 -21.68 20.27 -9.24
N PRO A 89 -20.99 21.09 -10.08
CA PRO A 89 -20.34 20.57 -11.29
C PRO A 89 -19.24 19.53 -10.99
N ARG A 90 -18.53 19.68 -9.86
CA ARG A 90 -17.53 18.70 -9.41
C ARG A 90 -18.19 17.39 -8.96
N ILE A 91 -19.30 17.50 -8.24
CA ILE A 91 -20.10 16.33 -7.82
C ILE A 91 -20.67 15.62 -9.03
N GLU A 92 -21.23 16.35 -9.99
CA GLU A 92 -21.79 15.79 -11.21
C GLU A 92 -20.71 15.07 -12.04
N THR A 93 -19.53 15.68 -12.19
CA THR A 93 -18.37 15.06 -12.86
C THR A 93 -17.99 13.72 -12.21
N VAL A 94 -17.94 13.68 -10.88
CA VAL A 94 -17.65 12.44 -10.14
C VAL A 94 -18.80 11.44 -10.28
N THR A 95 -20.04 11.86 -10.08
CA THR A 95 -21.22 10.99 -10.14
C THR A 95 -21.35 10.30 -11.51
N LYS A 96 -21.18 11.04 -12.62
CA LYS A 96 -21.22 10.49 -13.99
C LYS A 96 -20.24 9.35 -14.22
N ARG A 97 -19.12 9.32 -13.49
CA ARG A 97 -18.12 8.25 -13.57
C ARG A 97 -18.59 6.93 -12.98
N TYR A 98 -19.36 6.98 -11.90
CA TYR A 98 -19.74 5.79 -11.13
C TYR A 98 -21.18 5.36 -11.37
N SER A 99 -22.07 6.29 -11.69
CA SER A 99 -23.48 6.01 -11.91
C SER A 99 -23.74 5.36 -13.26
N LEU A 100 -24.89 4.70 -13.34
CA LEU A 100 -25.54 4.34 -14.59
C LEU A 100 -26.24 5.58 -15.12
N THR A 101 -26.01 5.90 -16.40
CA THR A 101 -26.55 7.10 -17.04
C THR A 101 -27.90 6.84 -17.71
N GLU A 102 -28.10 5.64 -18.24
CA GLU A 102 -29.28 5.27 -19.02
C GLU A 102 -29.85 3.93 -18.56
N LYS A 103 -31.18 3.81 -18.62
CA LYS A 103 -31.90 2.55 -18.42
C LYS A 103 -31.97 1.81 -19.75
N ASN A 104 -31.41 0.62 -19.82
CA ASN A 104 -31.53 -0.31 -20.95
C ASN A 104 -32.06 -1.66 -20.47
N SER A 105 -32.15 -2.64 -21.36
CA SER A 105 -32.62 -3.99 -21.06
C SER A 105 -31.87 -4.64 -19.90
N GLU A 106 -30.57 -4.41 -19.79
CA GLU A 106 -29.73 -5.01 -18.75
C GLU A 106 -29.84 -4.25 -17.42
N THR A 107 -29.89 -2.92 -17.45
CA THR A 107 -29.77 -2.08 -16.24
C THR A 107 -31.10 -1.75 -15.59
N TYR A 108 -32.22 -1.74 -16.34
CA TYR A 108 -33.52 -1.21 -15.90
C TYR A 108 -33.93 -1.74 -14.52
N ARG A 109 -33.77 -3.05 -14.28
CA ARG A 109 -34.18 -3.74 -13.04
C ARG A 109 -33.50 -3.17 -11.79
N PHE A 110 -32.20 -2.92 -11.85
CA PHE A 110 -31.41 -2.49 -10.69
C PHE A 110 -30.87 -1.06 -10.81
N PHE A 111 -31.32 -0.27 -11.78
CA PHE A 111 -30.78 1.06 -12.09
C PHE A 111 -30.77 2.00 -10.87
N ASN A 112 -31.94 2.17 -10.23
CA ASN A 112 -32.08 3.04 -9.07
C ASN A 112 -31.28 2.51 -7.87
N TRP A 113 -31.28 1.19 -7.68
CA TRP A 113 -30.59 0.56 -6.55
C TRP A 113 -29.07 0.71 -6.68
N PHE A 114 -28.53 0.47 -7.87
CA PHE A 114 -27.11 0.68 -8.17
C PHE A 114 -26.70 2.15 -7.99
N ASN A 115 -27.53 3.09 -8.46
CA ASN A 115 -27.23 4.52 -8.33
C ASN A 115 -27.34 5.06 -6.89
N ALA A 116 -27.98 4.32 -5.97
CA ALA A 116 -28.05 4.66 -4.55
C ALA A 116 -26.82 4.21 -3.74
N MET A 117 -25.83 3.53 -4.36
CA MET A 117 -24.66 2.94 -3.68
C MET A 117 -23.90 3.83 -2.70
N PRO A 118 -23.73 5.16 -2.91
CA PRO A 118 -23.06 6.01 -1.94
C PRO A 118 -23.71 6.00 -0.55
N ASP A 119 -25.03 5.78 -0.48
CA ASP A 119 -25.80 5.80 0.76
C ASP A 119 -26.20 4.41 1.26
N MET A 120 -25.85 3.36 0.51
CA MET A 120 -26.24 1.99 0.83
C MET A 120 -25.52 1.43 2.06
N SER A 121 -26.30 0.71 2.88
CA SER A 121 -25.76 -0.11 3.96
C SER A 121 -25.00 -1.35 3.43
N ARG A 122 -24.20 -2.00 4.28
CA ARG A 122 -23.54 -3.26 3.92
C ARG A 122 -24.53 -4.36 3.54
N LYS A 123 -25.65 -4.48 4.26
CA LYS A 123 -26.71 -5.45 3.97
C LYS A 123 -27.37 -5.17 2.63
N SER A 124 -27.63 -3.90 2.33
CA SER A 124 -28.21 -3.50 1.03
C SER A 124 -27.28 -3.86 -0.14
N LEU A 125 -25.96 -3.74 0.03
CA LEU A 125 -24.98 -4.16 -0.98
C LEU A 125 -24.92 -5.69 -1.14
N GLU A 126 -25.10 -6.44 -0.05
CA GLU A 126 -25.21 -7.92 -0.07
C GLU A 126 -26.44 -8.35 -0.86
N SER A 127 -27.60 -7.78 -0.57
CA SER A 127 -28.83 -8.05 -1.32
C SER A 127 -28.70 -7.69 -2.81
N LEU A 128 -28.11 -6.53 -3.15
CA LEU A 128 -27.90 -6.17 -4.56
C LEU A 128 -26.93 -7.14 -5.26
N ALA A 129 -25.89 -7.61 -4.58
CA ALA A 129 -24.95 -8.59 -5.13
C ALA A 129 -25.62 -9.94 -5.40
N LEU A 130 -26.47 -10.39 -4.48
CA LEU A 130 -27.26 -11.61 -4.64
C LEU A 130 -28.18 -11.51 -5.85
N GLU A 131 -28.96 -10.44 -5.94
CA GLU A 131 -29.91 -10.20 -7.03
C GLU A 131 -29.22 -10.06 -8.40
N LEU A 132 -28.07 -9.39 -8.47
CA LEU A 132 -27.28 -9.31 -9.70
C LEU A 132 -26.72 -10.67 -10.11
N SER A 133 -26.22 -11.45 -9.15
CA SER A 133 -25.70 -12.80 -9.43
C SER A 133 -26.79 -13.74 -9.93
N ALA A 134 -27.99 -13.68 -9.33
CA ALA A 134 -29.17 -14.41 -9.77
C ALA A 134 -29.63 -13.95 -11.16
N PHE A 135 -29.62 -12.64 -11.43
CA PHE A 135 -29.99 -12.10 -12.74
C PHE A 135 -29.06 -12.60 -13.85
N VAL A 136 -27.74 -12.56 -13.63
CA VAL A 136 -26.77 -13.13 -14.58
C VAL A 136 -27.05 -14.61 -14.76
N PHE A 137 -27.21 -15.38 -13.67
CA PHE A 137 -27.50 -16.81 -13.75
C PHE A 137 -28.76 -17.11 -14.59
N THR A 138 -29.88 -16.43 -14.32
CA THR A 138 -31.13 -16.61 -15.08
C THR A 138 -30.97 -16.28 -16.56
N ALA A 139 -30.26 -15.20 -16.90
CA ALA A 139 -29.99 -14.85 -18.30
C ALA A 139 -29.18 -15.93 -19.02
N LEU A 140 -28.19 -16.51 -18.33
CA LEU A 140 -27.39 -17.61 -18.87
C LEU A 140 -28.19 -18.90 -19.01
N SER A 141 -29.03 -19.24 -18.04
CA SER A 141 -29.90 -20.43 -18.11
C SER A 141 -30.81 -20.37 -19.34
N ALA A 142 -31.46 -19.23 -19.59
CA ALA A 142 -32.32 -19.03 -20.76
C ALA A 142 -31.56 -19.19 -22.10
N ILE A 143 -30.28 -18.82 -22.16
CA ILE A 143 -29.45 -19.05 -23.35
C ILE A 143 -29.15 -20.54 -23.53
N SER A 144 -28.90 -21.26 -22.44
CA SER A 144 -28.56 -22.69 -22.47
C SER A 144 -29.75 -23.60 -22.76
N GLU A 145 -30.98 -23.13 -22.53
CA GLU A 145 -32.20 -23.90 -22.81
C GLU A 145 -32.29 -24.26 -24.30
N ASN A 146 -32.46 -25.57 -24.57
CA ASN A 146 -32.64 -26.17 -25.90
C ASN A 146 -31.43 -26.14 -26.85
N ARG A 147 -30.19 -26.06 -26.34
CA ARG A 147 -28.95 -26.11 -27.15
C ARG A 147 -28.10 -27.35 -26.89
N LYS A 148 -28.67 -28.54 -27.13
CA LYS A 148 -27.98 -29.82 -26.90
C LYS A 148 -27.04 -30.24 -28.04
N ASP A 149 -27.27 -29.72 -29.24
CA ASP A 149 -26.53 -30.12 -30.45
C ASP A 149 -25.36 -29.16 -30.78
N GLU A 150 -25.10 -28.17 -29.93
CA GLU A 150 -24.01 -27.21 -30.10
C GLU A 150 -22.74 -27.65 -29.33
N SER A 151 -21.55 -27.29 -29.83
CA SER A 151 -20.31 -27.61 -29.13
C SER A 151 -20.12 -26.79 -27.84
N ASP A 152 -19.44 -27.37 -26.85
CA ASP A 152 -19.14 -26.72 -25.58
C ASP A 152 -18.43 -25.37 -25.77
N LEU A 153 -17.50 -25.27 -26.74
CA LEU A 153 -16.84 -24.01 -27.10
C LEU A 153 -17.82 -22.91 -27.47
N LYS A 154 -18.81 -23.25 -28.30
CA LYS A 154 -19.80 -22.30 -28.81
C LYS A 154 -20.74 -21.87 -27.69
N ILE A 155 -21.20 -22.82 -26.88
CA ILE A 155 -22.02 -22.55 -25.69
C ILE A 155 -21.24 -21.64 -24.72
N ALA A 156 -20.01 -21.98 -24.36
CA ALA A 156 -19.17 -21.20 -23.46
C ALA A 156 -18.94 -19.77 -23.97
N HIS A 157 -18.73 -19.59 -25.28
CA HIS A 157 -18.57 -18.28 -25.90
C HIS A 157 -19.83 -17.42 -25.77
N MET A 158 -21.00 -18.00 -26.07
CA MET A 158 -22.28 -17.30 -25.95
C MET A 158 -22.57 -16.91 -24.50
N LEU A 159 -22.41 -17.85 -23.56
CA LEU A 159 -22.63 -17.59 -22.13
C LEU A 159 -21.67 -16.53 -21.59
N TYR A 160 -20.39 -16.62 -21.94
CA TYR A 160 -19.41 -15.61 -21.52
C TYR A 160 -19.76 -14.23 -22.06
N THR A 161 -20.16 -14.15 -23.32
CA THR A 161 -20.49 -12.87 -23.98
C THR A 161 -21.69 -12.21 -23.32
N GLU A 162 -22.75 -12.96 -23.01
CA GLU A 162 -23.92 -12.40 -22.32
C GLU A 162 -23.58 -12.00 -20.88
N ALA A 163 -22.87 -12.85 -20.12
CA ALA A 163 -22.44 -12.51 -18.77
C ALA A 163 -21.55 -11.27 -18.75
N ALA A 164 -20.63 -11.13 -19.72
CA ALA A 164 -19.76 -9.98 -19.87
C ALA A 164 -20.56 -8.72 -20.20
N LYS A 165 -21.56 -8.81 -21.08
CA LYS A 165 -22.47 -7.71 -21.44
C LYS A 165 -23.20 -7.17 -20.21
N ILE A 166 -23.87 -8.04 -19.44
CA ILE A 166 -24.56 -7.66 -18.19
C ILE A 166 -23.56 -7.06 -17.19
N THR A 167 -22.40 -7.70 -17.02
CA THR A 167 -21.37 -7.25 -16.07
C THR A 167 -20.85 -5.84 -16.41
N GLN A 168 -20.60 -5.57 -17.68
CA GLN A 168 -20.20 -4.24 -18.17
C GLN A 168 -21.31 -3.20 -18.02
N ALA A 169 -22.58 -3.59 -18.24
CA ALA A 169 -23.73 -2.71 -18.04
C ALA A 169 -23.79 -2.16 -16.61
N TYR A 170 -23.30 -2.92 -15.62
CA TYR A 170 -23.15 -2.50 -14.22
C TYR A 170 -21.75 -1.95 -13.86
N ARG A 171 -21.03 -1.41 -14.85
CA ARG A 171 -19.71 -0.75 -14.70
C ARG A 171 -18.63 -1.66 -14.08
N GLN A 172 -18.78 -2.97 -14.17
CA GLN A 172 -17.76 -3.92 -13.71
C GLN A 172 -16.99 -4.50 -14.90
N GLU A 173 -15.67 -4.69 -14.72
CA GLU A 173 -14.84 -5.35 -15.73
C GLU A 173 -15.07 -6.88 -15.66
N PRO A 174 -15.53 -7.52 -16.76
CA PRO A 174 -15.65 -8.97 -16.83
C PRO A 174 -14.31 -9.66 -16.57
N PRO A 175 -14.28 -10.76 -15.81
CA PRO A 175 -13.05 -11.50 -15.63
C PRO A 175 -12.49 -11.99 -16.97
N ARG A 176 -11.16 -11.87 -17.11
CA ARG A 176 -10.41 -12.33 -18.29
C ARG A 176 -10.85 -11.75 -19.63
N LEU A 177 -11.54 -10.59 -19.64
CA LEU A 177 -12.02 -9.93 -20.86
C LEU A 177 -10.95 -9.84 -21.94
N ALA A 178 -9.79 -9.25 -21.65
CA ALA A 178 -8.72 -9.11 -22.64
C ALA A 178 -8.22 -10.45 -23.22
N LYS A 179 -8.22 -11.54 -22.44
CA LYS A 179 -7.79 -12.86 -22.91
C LYS A 179 -8.87 -13.50 -23.80
N LEU A 180 -10.11 -13.47 -23.35
CA LEU A 180 -11.25 -14.13 -24.01
C LEU A 180 -11.83 -13.34 -25.20
N SER A 181 -11.60 -12.03 -25.28
CA SER A 181 -12.09 -11.20 -26.39
C SER A 181 -11.05 -10.85 -27.45
N LYS A 182 -9.77 -10.69 -27.07
CA LYS A 182 -8.72 -10.14 -27.97
C LYS A 182 -7.59 -11.11 -28.29
N ARG A 183 -7.50 -12.24 -27.60
CA ARG A 183 -6.42 -13.22 -27.79
C ARG A 183 -7.00 -14.54 -28.27
N CYS A 184 -7.00 -15.56 -27.41
CA CYS A 184 -7.45 -16.90 -27.73
C CYS A 184 -8.57 -17.25 -26.75
N PHE A 185 -9.77 -17.46 -27.29
CA PHE A 185 -10.89 -17.95 -26.53
C PHE A 185 -10.62 -19.41 -26.15
N ASN A 186 -10.82 -19.75 -24.87
CA ASN A 186 -10.73 -21.12 -24.39
C ASN A 186 -11.81 -21.38 -23.33
N GLU A 187 -12.35 -22.60 -23.35
CA GLU A 187 -13.49 -23.00 -22.55
C GLU A 187 -13.21 -22.91 -21.05
N LYS A 188 -12.06 -23.45 -20.60
CA LYS A 188 -11.67 -23.43 -19.18
C LYS A 188 -11.67 -22.03 -18.60
N ASP A 189 -11.06 -21.06 -19.30
CA ASP A 189 -11.03 -19.69 -18.82
C ASP A 189 -12.40 -19.03 -18.83
N ALA A 190 -13.23 -19.35 -19.82
CA ALA A 190 -14.59 -18.84 -19.96
C ALA A 190 -15.48 -19.36 -18.82
N PHE A 191 -15.46 -20.66 -18.52
CA PHE A 191 -16.25 -21.25 -17.43
C PHE A 191 -15.89 -20.68 -16.06
N ILE A 192 -14.60 -20.51 -15.76
CA ILE A 192 -14.17 -19.86 -14.51
C ILE A 192 -14.66 -18.39 -14.47
N ALA A 193 -14.58 -17.67 -15.59
CA ALA A 193 -15.03 -16.28 -15.63
C ALA A 193 -16.56 -16.16 -15.48
N ILE A 194 -17.31 -17.08 -16.07
CA ILE A 194 -18.77 -17.22 -15.89
C ILE A 194 -19.09 -17.53 -14.43
N ALA A 195 -18.42 -18.51 -13.82
CA ALA A 195 -18.60 -18.88 -12.41
C ALA A 195 -18.34 -17.70 -11.45
N GLN A 196 -17.41 -16.81 -11.81
CA GLN A 196 -17.19 -15.56 -11.08
C GLN A 196 -18.35 -14.57 -11.28
N MET A 197 -18.81 -14.37 -12.51
CA MET A 197 -19.92 -13.43 -12.81
C MET A 197 -21.29 -13.93 -12.34
N THR A 198 -21.46 -15.22 -12.04
CA THR A 198 -22.65 -15.78 -11.39
C THR A 198 -22.50 -15.91 -9.87
N SER A 199 -21.36 -15.50 -9.29
CA SER A 199 -21.10 -15.61 -7.86
C SER A 199 -21.50 -14.35 -7.10
N GLU A 200 -22.40 -14.49 -6.12
CA GLU A 200 -22.75 -13.43 -5.16
C GLU A 200 -21.50 -12.84 -4.50
N LYS A 201 -20.59 -13.69 -4.01
CA LYS A 201 -19.36 -13.27 -3.32
C LYS A 201 -18.48 -12.40 -4.22
N TRP A 202 -18.40 -12.71 -5.50
CA TRP A 202 -17.63 -11.92 -6.47
C TRP A 202 -18.27 -10.55 -6.67
N TRP A 203 -19.60 -10.51 -6.92
CA TRP A 203 -20.36 -9.26 -7.06
C TRP A 203 -20.26 -8.38 -5.82
N LEU A 204 -20.41 -8.96 -4.64
CA LEU A 204 -20.32 -8.22 -3.38
C LEU A 204 -18.97 -7.53 -3.21
N ASN A 205 -17.87 -8.22 -3.55
CA ASN A 205 -16.53 -7.64 -3.47
C ASN A 205 -16.32 -6.51 -4.49
N ARG A 206 -16.90 -6.64 -5.69
CA ARG A 206 -16.90 -5.61 -6.75
C ARG A 206 -17.71 -4.38 -6.34
N LEU A 207 -18.94 -4.57 -5.87
CA LEU A 207 -19.85 -3.48 -5.48
C LEU A 207 -19.36 -2.74 -4.23
N ARG A 208 -18.86 -3.46 -3.21
CA ARG A 208 -18.25 -2.82 -2.03
C ARG A 208 -17.10 -1.90 -2.40
N ARG A 209 -16.27 -2.34 -3.36
CA ARG A 209 -15.17 -1.55 -3.90
C ARG A 209 -15.67 -0.33 -4.65
N HIS A 210 -16.62 -0.51 -5.57
CA HIS A 210 -17.21 0.58 -6.36
C HIS A 210 -17.84 1.64 -5.47
N ALA A 211 -18.68 1.23 -4.52
CA ALA A 211 -19.34 2.14 -3.57
C ALA A 211 -18.32 2.90 -2.71
N ALA A 212 -17.30 2.21 -2.20
CA ALA A 212 -16.23 2.82 -1.41
C ALA A 212 -15.43 3.88 -2.18
N GLU A 213 -15.08 3.60 -3.44
CA GLU A 213 -14.37 4.56 -4.28
C GLU A 213 -15.23 5.75 -4.64
N TRP A 214 -16.50 5.52 -4.94
CA TRP A 214 -17.45 6.59 -5.22
C TRP A 214 -17.59 7.53 -4.02
N ARG A 215 -17.82 7.00 -2.80
CA ARG A 215 -17.89 7.81 -1.58
C ARG A 215 -16.64 8.64 -1.35
N GLU A 216 -15.46 8.03 -1.47
CA GLU A 216 -14.20 8.76 -1.29
C GLU A 216 -14.01 9.84 -2.36
N HIS A 217 -14.35 9.55 -3.61
CA HIS A 217 -14.23 10.52 -4.69
C HIS A 217 -15.19 11.71 -4.50
N LEU A 218 -16.39 11.48 -3.95
CA LEU A 218 -17.29 12.56 -3.55
C LEU A 218 -16.66 13.42 -2.44
N HIS A 219 -16.01 12.82 -1.44
CA HIS A 219 -15.27 13.57 -0.43
C HIS A 219 -14.12 14.42 -1.01
N ILE A 220 -13.39 13.91 -2.01
CA ILE A 220 -12.37 14.68 -2.74
C ILE A 220 -13.02 15.84 -3.52
N ALA A 221 -14.14 15.59 -4.21
CA ALA A 221 -14.88 16.62 -4.94
C ALA A 221 -15.39 17.73 -4.02
N LEU A 222 -15.84 17.37 -2.81
CA LEU A 222 -16.28 18.27 -1.74
C LEU A 222 -15.13 18.99 -1.02
N THR A 223 -13.87 18.68 -1.33
CA THR A 223 -12.67 19.19 -0.63
C THR A 223 -12.53 18.76 0.84
N ASN A 224 -13.25 17.70 1.23
CA ASN A 224 -13.08 17.08 2.55
C ASN A 224 -11.73 16.35 2.66
N VAL A 225 -11.15 15.96 1.51
CA VAL A 225 -9.76 15.55 1.41
C VAL A 225 -8.92 16.75 0.94
N SER A 226 -8.23 17.39 1.89
CA SER A 226 -7.39 18.58 1.64
C SER A 226 -6.54 18.90 2.86
N LYS A 227 -5.57 19.81 2.68
CA LYS A 227 -4.72 20.33 3.77
C LYS A 227 -5.51 20.93 4.93
N ARG A 228 -6.70 21.51 4.66
CA ARG A 228 -7.54 22.16 5.67
C ARG A 228 -8.42 21.19 6.46
N ASN A 229 -8.85 20.11 5.81
CA ASN A 229 -9.83 19.19 6.36
C ASN A 229 -9.15 17.88 6.79
N SER A 230 -9.17 16.85 5.95
CA SER A 230 -8.47 15.60 6.20
C SER A 230 -7.46 15.37 5.09
N ILE A 231 -6.19 15.14 5.44
CA ILE A 231 -5.18 14.84 4.44
C ILE A 231 -5.26 13.39 3.97
N TYR A 232 -4.91 13.16 2.70
CA TYR A 232 -4.72 11.86 2.04
C TYR A 232 -5.99 11.01 1.85
N ALA A 233 -6.86 10.97 2.86
CA ALA A 233 -8.13 10.27 2.84
C ALA A 233 -9.16 10.99 3.72
N SER A 234 -10.44 10.80 3.42
CA SER A 234 -11.54 11.35 4.23
C SER A 234 -11.58 10.73 5.63
N THR A 235 -12.15 11.47 6.60
CA THR A 235 -12.39 10.96 7.95
C THR A 235 -13.27 9.72 7.94
N MET A 236 -14.23 9.64 7.01
CA MET A 236 -15.08 8.47 6.80
C MET A 236 -14.24 7.26 6.38
N ALA A 237 -13.36 7.39 5.38
CA ALA A 237 -12.51 6.29 4.94
C ALA A 237 -11.54 5.82 6.03
N ILE A 238 -10.99 6.74 6.83
CA ILE A 238 -10.14 6.40 7.97
C ILE A 238 -10.93 5.59 9.01
N SER A 239 -12.16 6.00 9.33
CA SER A 239 -13.04 5.29 10.27
C SER A 239 -13.40 3.88 9.78
N GLU A 240 -13.83 3.75 8.52
CA GLU A 240 -14.14 2.46 7.90
C GLU A 240 -12.94 1.51 7.94
N TRP A 241 -11.74 2.01 7.66
CA TRP A 241 -10.51 1.23 7.68
C TRP A 241 -10.11 0.78 9.10
N LYS A 242 -10.24 1.66 10.11
CA LYS A 242 -10.03 1.30 11.52
C LYS A 242 -10.95 0.16 11.95
N GLU A 243 -12.23 0.26 11.58
CA GLU A 243 -13.22 -0.78 11.87
C GLU A 243 -12.90 -2.09 11.12
N GLN A 244 -12.44 -2.02 9.88
CA GLN A 244 -11.97 -3.19 9.14
C GLN A 244 -10.78 -3.85 9.84
N LYS A 245 -9.78 -3.08 10.29
CA LYS A 245 -8.63 -3.59 11.04
C LYS A 245 -9.03 -4.22 12.37
N ARG A 246 -9.99 -3.63 13.09
CA ARG A 246 -10.56 -4.22 14.32
C ARG A 246 -11.15 -5.60 14.05
N ARG A 247 -12.02 -5.73 13.04
CA ARG A 247 -12.63 -7.01 12.65
C ARG A 247 -11.61 -8.05 12.21
N THR A 248 -10.63 -7.66 11.40
CA THR A 248 -9.54 -8.57 11.02
C THR A 248 -8.80 -9.07 12.25
N ARG A 249 -8.47 -8.18 13.20
CA ARG A 249 -7.80 -8.57 14.44
C ARG A 249 -8.67 -9.53 15.28
N GLU A 250 -9.97 -9.30 15.38
CA GLU A 250 -10.89 -10.20 16.08
C GLU A 250 -10.97 -11.57 15.42
N PHE A 251 -11.08 -11.63 14.09
CA PHE A 251 -11.03 -12.87 13.34
C PHE A 251 -9.71 -13.62 13.57
N LEU A 252 -8.57 -12.93 13.52
CA LEU A 252 -7.27 -13.56 13.76
C LEU A 252 -7.13 -14.11 15.19
N LYS A 253 -7.76 -13.46 16.18
CA LYS A 253 -7.76 -13.92 17.58
C LYS A 253 -8.62 -15.16 17.79
N SER A 254 -9.72 -15.29 17.06
CA SER A 254 -10.67 -16.40 17.21
C SER A 254 -10.29 -17.64 16.39
N MET A 255 -9.14 -17.62 15.72
CA MET A 255 -8.72 -18.66 14.78
C MET A 255 -7.32 -19.19 15.11
N GLU A 256 -7.10 -20.46 14.77
CA GLU A 256 -5.85 -21.18 14.87
C GLU A 256 -5.50 -21.83 13.53
N LEU A 257 -4.23 -22.21 13.35
CA LEU A 257 -3.75 -23.03 12.26
C LEU A 257 -3.58 -24.46 12.77
N GLU A 258 -4.24 -25.41 12.14
CA GLU A 258 -4.12 -26.85 12.42
C GLU A 258 -3.38 -27.55 11.27
N ASP A 259 -2.40 -28.39 11.58
CA ASP A 259 -1.75 -29.28 10.61
C ASP A 259 -2.40 -30.67 10.55
N GLU A 260 -1.94 -31.50 9.62
CA GLU A 260 -2.41 -32.87 9.39
C GLU A 260 -2.27 -33.79 10.62
N LYS A 261 -1.41 -33.43 11.59
CA LYS A 261 -1.18 -34.17 12.84
C LYS A 261 -1.97 -33.58 14.02
N GLY A 262 -2.84 -32.60 13.77
CA GLY A 262 -3.63 -31.93 14.81
C GLY A 262 -2.87 -30.88 15.62
N ASN A 263 -1.62 -30.53 15.26
CA ASN A 263 -0.90 -29.48 15.98
C ASN A 263 -1.52 -28.12 15.68
N ARG A 264 -1.82 -27.35 16.74
CA ARG A 264 -2.47 -26.04 16.62
C ARG A 264 -1.56 -24.88 16.99
N PHE A 265 -1.64 -23.80 16.21
CA PHE A 265 -0.94 -22.54 16.48
C PHE A 265 -1.88 -21.35 16.35
N SER A 266 -1.74 -20.37 17.24
CA SER A 266 -2.42 -19.08 17.17
C SER A 266 -2.20 -18.39 15.82
N LEU A 267 -3.29 -18.11 15.10
CA LEU A 267 -3.22 -17.48 13.78
C LEU A 267 -2.70 -16.03 13.88
N ILE A 268 -3.10 -15.31 14.94
CA ILE A 268 -2.68 -13.93 15.17
C ILE A 268 -1.17 -13.81 15.40
N ASP A 269 -0.55 -14.77 16.10
CA ASP A 269 0.89 -14.74 16.36
C ASP A 269 1.67 -15.00 15.07
N LYS A 270 1.23 -15.95 14.26
CA LYS A 270 1.82 -16.20 12.93
C LYS A 270 1.62 -15.02 11.98
N TYR A 271 0.48 -14.33 12.05
CA TYR A 271 0.23 -13.12 11.28
C TYR A 271 1.22 -12.01 11.63
N TYR A 272 1.40 -11.69 12.91
CA TYR A 272 2.32 -10.63 13.36
C TYR A 272 3.81 -11.03 13.33
N GLY A 273 4.12 -12.32 13.23
CA GLY A 273 5.45 -12.83 12.92
C GLY A 273 5.84 -12.74 11.44
N SER A 274 4.93 -12.30 10.56
CA SER A 274 5.16 -12.21 9.12
C SER A 274 5.34 -10.76 8.65
N VAL A 275 5.59 -10.56 7.35
CA VAL A 275 5.62 -9.25 6.69
C VAL A 275 4.27 -8.50 6.69
N ALA A 276 3.20 -9.13 7.21
CA ALA A 276 1.96 -8.43 7.52
C ALA A 276 2.13 -7.44 8.69
N ASN A 277 3.14 -7.66 9.55
CA ASN A 277 3.56 -6.70 10.56
C ASN A 277 4.33 -5.54 9.90
N PRO A 278 3.85 -4.29 10.03
CA PRO A 278 4.51 -3.12 9.44
C PRO A 278 5.98 -2.97 9.84
N ALA A 279 6.36 -3.33 11.06
CA ALA A 279 7.74 -3.24 11.52
C ALA A 279 8.68 -4.23 10.81
N ILE A 280 8.22 -5.47 10.61
CA ILE A 280 8.98 -6.50 9.87
C ILE A 280 9.09 -6.08 8.40
N ARG A 281 7.99 -5.60 7.81
CA ARG A 281 7.96 -5.12 6.43
C ARG A 281 8.92 -3.94 6.21
N ARG A 282 8.91 -2.95 7.11
CA ARG A 282 9.84 -1.81 7.07
C ARG A 282 11.28 -2.28 7.17
N THR A 283 11.57 -3.18 8.11
CA THR A 283 12.91 -3.74 8.29
C THR A 283 13.41 -4.44 7.02
N GLU A 284 12.60 -5.32 6.42
CA GLU A 284 12.95 -5.99 5.16
C GLU A 284 13.21 -4.98 4.04
N MET A 285 12.41 -3.92 3.94
CA MET A 285 12.62 -2.88 2.94
C MET A 285 13.95 -2.14 3.14
N MET A 286 14.31 -1.81 4.38
CA MET A 286 15.60 -1.16 4.68
C MET A 286 16.78 -2.04 4.32
N VAL A 287 16.74 -3.34 4.68
CA VAL A 287 17.79 -4.31 4.31
C VAL A 287 17.98 -4.36 2.80
N ARG A 288 16.89 -4.33 2.03
CA ARG A 288 16.95 -4.40 0.57
C ARG A 288 17.52 -3.14 -0.07
N ILE A 289 17.16 -1.97 0.45
CA ILE A 289 17.65 -0.69 -0.08
C ILE A 289 19.11 -0.51 0.26
N ARG A 290 19.51 -0.82 1.50
CA ARG A 290 20.91 -0.82 1.89
C ARG A 290 21.72 -1.82 1.05
N GLY A 291 21.19 -3.01 0.79
CA GLY A 291 21.88 -3.95 -0.10
C GLY A 291 22.02 -3.43 -1.53
N PHE A 292 21.07 -2.65 -2.05
CA PHE A 292 21.25 -1.97 -3.34
C PHE A 292 22.29 -0.85 -3.29
N GLU A 293 22.36 -0.11 -2.19
CA GLU A 293 23.41 0.90 -1.96
C GLU A 293 24.80 0.27 -1.85
N ASN A 294 24.94 -0.88 -1.17
CA ASN A 294 26.20 -1.62 -1.14
C ASN A 294 26.63 -2.04 -2.55
N ILE A 295 25.72 -2.63 -3.34
CA ILE A 295 25.99 -2.97 -4.75
C ILE A 295 26.38 -1.72 -5.56
N CYS A 296 25.72 -0.58 -5.29
CA CYS A 296 26.03 0.68 -5.95
C CYS A 296 27.49 1.08 -5.71
N ASN A 297 27.92 1.08 -4.45
CA ASN A 297 29.27 1.46 -4.04
C ASN A 297 30.32 0.47 -4.58
N ASP A 298 30.05 -0.83 -4.47
CA ASP A 298 30.99 -1.89 -4.87
C ASP A 298 31.24 -1.91 -6.39
N LEU A 299 30.22 -1.59 -7.18
CA LEU A 299 30.27 -1.66 -8.65
C LEU A 299 30.44 -0.28 -9.32
N GLY A 300 30.65 0.79 -8.54
CA GLY A 300 30.90 2.13 -9.06
C GLY A 300 29.69 2.83 -9.70
N TYR A 301 28.47 2.45 -9.31
CA TYR A 301 27.26 3.19 -9.69
C TYR A 301 27.13 4.48 -8.85
N ILE A 302 26.26 5.38 -9.30
CA ILE A 302 25.83 6.56 -8.53
C ILE A 302 24.34 6.52 -8.24
N ALA A 303 23.93 7.23 -7.19
CA ALA A 303 22.55 7.33 -6.77
C ALA A 303 21.96 8.71 -7.10
N GLU A 304 20.78 8.73 -7.73
CA GLU A 304 19.97 9.94 -7.90
C GLU A 304 18.57 9.75 -7.32
N PHE A 305 18.06 10.83 -6.73
CA PHE A 305 16.71 10.92 -6.22
C PHE A 305 15.85 11.74 -7.18
N TYR A 306 14.71 11.17 -7.57
CA TYR A 306 13.77 11.80 -8.48
C TYR A 306 12.41 11.96 -7.83
N THR A 307 11.77 13.09 -8.08
CA THR A 307 10.38 13.38 -7.73
C THR A 307 9.58 13.63 -8.99
N LEU A 308 8.47 12.92 -9.17
CA LEU A 308 7.58 13.02 -10.31
C LEU A 308 6.15 13.29 -9.84
N THR A 309 5.58 14.39 -10.32
CA THR A 309 4.24 14.87 -9.93
C THR A 309 3.31 14.93 -11.15
N ALA A 310 2.00 14.82 -10.94
CA ALA A 310 1.01 14.97 -12.01
C ALA A 310 0.67 16.44 -12.32
N PRO A 311 0.20 16.77 -13.55
CA PRO A 311 -0.32 18.09 -13.90
C PRO A 311 -1.39 18.63 -12.96
N SER A 312 -1.59 19.95 -12.94
CA SER A 312 -2.54 20.59 -12.03
C SER A 312 -3.98 20.05 -12.19
N LYS A 313 -4.38 19.58 -13.39
CA LYS A 313 -5.74 19.05 -13.61
C LYS A 313 -6.05 17.77 -12.84
N TYR A 314 -5.04 17.08 -12.32
CA TYR A 314 -5.21 15.90 -11.47
C TYR A 314 -5.45 16.25 -9.99
N HIS A 315 -5.12 17.47 -9.56
CA HIS A 315 -5.21 17.89 -8.15
C HIS A 315 -6.57 18.54 -7.87
N ALA A 316 -7.31 17.96 -6.93
CA ALA A 316 -8.63 18.43 -6.52
C ALA A 316 -8.58 19.76 -5.76
N THR A 317 -7.48 20.01 -5.05
CA THR A 317 -7.27 21.25 -4.29
C THR A 317 -5.88 21.84 -4.52
N THR A 318 -5.74 23.16 -4.33
CA THR A 318 -4.45 23.83 -4.33
C THR A 318 -3.67 23.50 -3.06
N ILE A 319 -2.38 23.86 -3.01
CA ILE A 319 -1.52 23.67 -1.81
C ILE A 319 -2.10 24.31 -0.53
N HIS A 320 -2.96 25.32 -0.67
CA HIS A 320 -3.63 25.97 0.46
C HIS A 320 -4.95 25.28 0.85
N GLY A 321 -5.32 24.17 0.22
CA GLY A 321 -6.56 23.42 0.45
C GLY A 321 -7.82 24.04 -0.18
N HIS A 322 -7.68 24.99 -1.10
CA HIS A 322 -8.81 25.56 -1.83
C HIS A 322 -9.14 24.73 -3.07
N ARG A 323 -10.40 24.77 -3.53
CA ARG A 323 -10.81 24.12 -4.79
C ARG A 323 -9.91 24.54 -5.95
N ASN A 324 -9.33 23.55 -6.63
CA ASN A 324 -8.66 23.79 -7.89
C ASN A 324 -9.69 23.88 -9.03
N ARG A 325 -9.66 24.97 -9.81
CA ARG A 325 -10.55 25.17 -10.96
C ARG A 325 -10.17 24.32 -12.17
N LYS A 326 -8.92 23.86 -12.24
CA LYS A 326 -8.40 23.02 -13.32
C LYS A 326 -8.72 21.53 -13.14
N TRP A 327 -9.18 21.13 -11.95
CA TRP A 327 -9.41 19.72 -11.65
C TRP A 327 -10.45 19.11 -12.60
N ASN A 328 -10.10 18.02 -13.26
CA ASN A 328 -10.92 17.37 -14.27
C ASN A 328 -11.74 16.18 -13.72
N GLY A 329 -11.82 16.02 -12.40
CA GLY A 329 -12.49 14.87 -11.78
C GLY A 329 -11.64 13.59 -11.76
N SER A 330 -10.32 13.68 -11.96
CA SER A 330 -9.42 12.54 -11.81
C SER A 330 -9.39 12.05 -10.36
N SER A 331 -9.55 10.73 -10.19
CA SER A 331 -9.33 10.07 -8.90
C SER A 331 -7.84 9.77 -8.67
N PRO A 332 -7.41 9.52 -7.43
CA PRO A 332 -6.05 9.05 -7.14
C PRO A 332 -5.64 7.80 -7.94
N ALA A 333 -6.59 6.89 -8.24
CA ALA A 333 -6.32 5.73 -9.09
C ALA A 333 -6.06 6.12 -10.57
N ASP A 334 -6.71 7.16 -11.08
CA ASP A 334 -6.45 7.69 -12.43
C ASP A 334 -5.07 8.35 -12.51
N THR A 335 -4.74 9.17 -11.52
CA THR A 335 -3.42 9.81 -11.45
C THR A 335 -2.31 8.77 -11.33
N GLN A 336 -2.50 7.72 -10.52
CA GLN A 336 -1.53 6.63 -10.43
C GLN A 336 -1.36 5.90 -11.78
N ARG A 337 -2.45 5.74 -12.54
CA ARG A 337 -2.40 5.16 -13.89
C ARG A 337 -1.63 6.07 -14.86
N TYR A 338 -1.87 7.38 -14.80
CA TYR A 338 -1.10 8.37 -15.56
C TYR A 338 0.41 8.26 -15.27
N LEU A 339 0.81 8.31 -13.99
CA LEU A 339 2.23 8.18 -13.62
C LEU A 339 2.82 6.83 -14.06
N SER A 340 2.04 5.76 -14.00
CA SER A 340 2.44 4.44 -14.50
C SER A 340 2.63 4.41 -16.02
N GLN A 341 1.84 5.17 -16.78
CA GLN A 341 1.99 5.31 -18.23
C GLN A 341 3.24 6.14 -18.58
N VAL A 342 3.48 7.26 -17.90
CA VAL A 342 4.71 8.06 -18.03
C VAL A 342 5.93 7.17 -17.79
N TRP A 343 5.91 6.39 -16.69
CA TRP A 343 6.96 5.45 -16.38
C TRP A 343 7.13 4.34 -17.41
N SER A 344 6.03 3.81 -17.96
CA SER A 344 6.09 2.79 -19.00
C SER A 344 6.75 3.31 -20.28
N LYS A 345 6.43 4.55 -20.68
CA LYS A 345 7.08 5.20 -21.83
C LYS A 345 8.57 5.42 -21.56
N ALA A 346 8.90 5.99 -20.41
CA ALA A 346 10.28 6.25 -20.00
C ALA A 346 11.11 4.96 -19.96
N ARG A 347 10.64 3.91 -19.28
CA ARG A 347 11.35 2.61 -19.26
C ARG A 347 11.53 2.00 -20.63
N ALA A 348 10.54 2.11 -21.52
CA ALA A 348 10.66 1.59 -22.88
C ALA A 348 11.76 2.34 -23.66
N LYS A 349 11.90 3.65 -23.46
CA LYS A 349 12.98 4.46 -24.06
C LYS A 349 14.34 4.13 -23.44
N LEU A 350 14.43 4.02 -22.11
CA LEU A 350 15.66 3.61 -21.41
C LEU A 350 16.17 2.27 -21.94
N HIS A 351 15.29 1.27 -22.06
CA HIS A 351 15.63 -0.05 -22.60
C HIS A 351 16.15 0.01 -24.04
N ARG A 352 15.50 0.78 -24.93
CA ARG A 352 15.95 0.93 -26.32
C ARG A 352 17.32 1.63 -26.44
N ASN A 353 17.64 2.49 -25.50
CA ASN A 353 18.90 3.21 -25.43
C ASN A 353 19.97 2.46 -24.61
N ASP A 354 19.69 1.22 -24.22
CA ASP A 354 20.54 0.40 -23.35
C ASP A 354 20.90 1.02 -21.98
N LEU A 355 20.06 1.91 -21.47
CA LEU A 355 20.23 2.56 -20.17
C LEU A 355 19.58 1.69 -19.08
N ARG A 356 20.39 1.23 -18.13
CA ARG A 356 19.95 0.31 -17.08
C ARG A 356 19.95 1.00 -15.72
N ILE A 357 18.88 0.76 -14.97
CA ILE A 357 18.67 1.33 -13.63
C ILE A 357 18.11 0.28 -12.69
N PHE A 358 18.53 0.32 -11.43
CA PHE A 358 17.93 -0.45 -10.34
C PHE A 358 17.64 0.48 -9.16
N GLY A 359 16.79 0.06 -8.22
CA GLY A 359 16.42 0.91 -7.09
C GLY A 359 14.98 0.70 -6.63
N ILE A 360 14.35 1.78 -6.17
CA ILE A 360 13.00 1.74 -5.60
C ILE A 360 12.18 2.96 -6.01
N ARG A 361 10.90 2.73 -6.31
CA ARG A 361 9.86 3.75 -6.46
C ARG A 361 8.88 3.68 -5.29
N VAL A 362 8.65 4.83 -4.67
CA VAL A 362 7.67 5.09 -3.62
C VAL A 362 6.56 5.97 -4.20
N ALA A 363 5.30 5.58 -4.02
CA ALA A 363 4.14 6.42 -4.33
C ALA A 363 3.54 6.94 -3.03
N GLU A 364 3.37 8.25 -2.94
CA GLU A 364 2.88 8.98 -1.77
C GLU A 364 1.72 9.91 -2.18
N PRO A 365 0.72 10.13 -1.30
CA PRO A 365 -0.31 11.13 -1.56
C PRO A 365 0.19 12.55 -1.24
N HIS A 366 -0.15 13.52 -2.09
CA HIS A 366 -0.23 14.92 -1.66
C HIS A 366 -1.42 15.12 -0.71
N HIS A 367 -1.50 16.29 -0.07
CA HIS A 367 -2.55 16.66 0.90
C HIS A 367 -4.00 16.44 0.41
N ASP A 368 -4.24 16.44 -0.90
CA ASP A 368 -5.55 16.22 -1.51
C ASP A 368 -5.80 14.78 -2.01
N GLY A 369 -4.86 13.88 -1.72
CA GLY A 369 -4.90 12.47 -2.13
C GLY A 369 -4.29 12.21 -3.50
N THR A 370 -3.81 13.23 -4.23
CA THR A 370 -3.19 13.06 -5.55
C THR A 370 -1.83 12.35 -5.41
N PRO A 371 -1.61 11.17 -6.02
CA PRO A 371 -0.33 10.49 -5.99
C PRO A 371 0.79 11.32 -6.65
N HIS A 372 1.97 11.26 -6.06
CA HIS A 372 3.26 11.60 -6.66
C HIS A 372 4.27 10.50 -6.35
N TRP A 373 5.36 10.45 -7.12
CA TRP A 373 6.38 9.41 -6.99
C TRP A 373 7.71 9.99 -6.54
N HIS A 374 8.31 9.31 -5.57
CA HIS A 374 9.71 9.44 -5.21
C HIS A 374 10.46 8.21 -5.69
N MET A 375 11.59 8.39 -6.35
CA MET A 375 12.38 7.31 -6.93
C MET A 375 13.82 7.47 -6.54
N LEU A 376 14.38 6.44 -5.91
CA LEU A 376 15.81 6.31 -5.68
C LEU A 376 16.33 5.31 -6.71
N PHE A 377 17.16 5.79 -7.64
CA PHE A 377 17.75 4.94 -8.68
C PHE A 377 19.27 4.97 -8.63
N PHE A 378 19.83 3.82 -8.93
CA PHE A 378 21.25 3.57 -9.09
C PHE A 378 21.54 3.31 -10.56
N MET A 379 22.56 3.98 -11.10
CA MET A 379 22.91 3.96 -12.52
C MET A 379 24.39 4.28 -12.73
N LEU A 380 24.91 3.99 -13.92
CA LEU A 380 26.30 4.32 -14.24
C LEU A 380 26.48 5.85 -14.28
N PRO A 381 27.62 6.40 -13.81
CA PRO A 381 27.88 7.84 -13.80
C PRO A 381 27.65 8.48 -15.17
N GLU A 382 28.13 7.84 -16.24
CA GLU A 382 28.08 8.34 -17.61
C GLU A 382 26.67 8.32 -18.19
N GLN A 383 25.76 7.55 -17.59
CA GLN A 383 24.37 7.40 -18.04
C GLN A 383 23.40 8.37 -17.35
N ALA A 384 23.79 8.98 -16.23
CA ALA A 384 22.87 9.74 -15.38
C ALA A 384 22.21 10.92 -16.09
N ASP A 385 22.96 11.69 -16.88
CA ASP A 385 22.39 12.82 -17.63
C ASP A 385 21.35 12.36 -18.66
N SER A 386 21.67 11.31 -19.42
CA SER A 386 20.74 10.72 -20.41
C SER A 386 19.47 10.17 -19.76
N ILE A 387 19.60 9.49 -18.61
CA ILE A 387 18.47 8.98 -17.84
C ILE A 387 17.60 10.15 -17.36
N ARG A 388 18.22 11.17 -16.76
CA ARG A 388 17.53 12.36 -16.24
C ARG A 388 16.78 13.10 -17.34
N GLU A 389 17.36 13.22 -18.52
CA GLU A 389 16.72 13.83 -19.69
C GLU A 389 15.50 13.05 -20.16
N ILE A 390 15.61 11.72 -20.31
CA ILE A 390 14.50 10.87 -20.74
C ILE A 390 13.35 10.93 -19.72
N LEU A 391 13.65 10.86 -18.43
CA LEU A 391 12.63 10.97 -17.38
C LEU A 391 11.94 12.34 -17.42
N ARG A 392 12.72 13.41 -17.60
CA ARG A 392 12.20 14.79 -17.69
C ARG A 392 11.33 14.99 -18.92
N GLU A 393 11.74 14.47 -20.08
CA GLU A 393 11.00 14.58 -21.34
C GLU A 393 9.58 14.05 -21.18
N TYR A 394 9.42 12.81 -20.73
CA TYR A 394 8.10 12.19 -20.54
C TYR A 394 7.32 12.83 -19.38
N ALA A 395 7.98 13.33 -18.34
CA ALA A 395 7.32 14.06 -17.26
C ALA A 395 6.70 15.39 -17.73
N PHE A 396 7.33 16.03 -18.72
CA PHE A 396 6.95 17.35 -19.25
C PHE A 396 6.04 17.29 -20.49
N GLU A 397 5.80 16.09 -21.04
CA GLU A 397 4.98 15.88 -22.24
C GLU A 397 3.55 16.43 -22.06
N GLU A 398 2.89 16.08 -20.94
CA GLU A 398 1.50 16.46 -20.69
C GLU A 398 1.36 17.81 -19.97
N ASP A 399 0.52 18.68 -20.54
CA ASP A 399 0.27 20.05 -20.10
C ASP A 399 1.54 20.90 -20.00
N LYS A 400 2.43 20.79 -21.01
CA LYS A 400 3.70 21.53 -21.11
C LYS A 400 3.54 23.04 -20.95
N SER A 401 2.39 23.60 -21.32
CA SER A 401 2.06 25.02 -21.15
C SER A 401 2.03 25.47 -19.69
N GLU A 402 1.83 24.57 -18.72
CA GLU A 402 1.91 24.88 -17.28
C GLU A 402 3.36 25.08 -16.80
N LEU A 403 4.35 24.68 -17.59
CA LEU A 403 5.77 24.62 -17.21
C LEU A 403 6.54 25.87 -17.65
N SER A 404 5.92 27.05 -17.58
CA SER A 404 6.51 28.32 -18.01
C SER A 404 7.60 28.83 -17.07
N THR A 405 7.60 28.42 -15.80
CA THR A 405 8.57 28.87 -14.78
C THR A 405 9.44 27.71 -14.30
N ASN A 406 10.66 28.03 -13.82
CA ASN A 406 11.55 27.03 -13.21
C ASN A 406 10.91 26.37 -11.98
N LYS A 407 10.10 27.12 -11.22
CA LYS A 407 9.33 26.57 -10.09
C LYS A 407 8.32 25.52 -10.55
N ALA A 408 7.58 25.78 -11.62
CA ALA A 408 6.62 24.82 -12.18
C ALA A 408 7.32 23.58 -12.76
N LYS A 409 8.44 23.76 -13.47
CA LYS A 409 9.28 22.66 -13.96
C LYS A 409 9.78 21.78 -12.81
N LYS A 410 10.34 22.40 -11.76
CA LYS A 410 10.83 21.70 -10.56
C LYS A 410 9.71 20.98 -9.81
N ALA A 411 8.52 21.58 -9.71
CA ALA A 411 7.37 20.94 -9.08
C ALA A 411 6.86 19.72 -9.87
N ARG A 412 7.00 19.73 -11.20
CA ARG A 412 6.62 18.60 -12.06
C ARG A 412 7.63 17.46 -12.01
N PHE A 413 8.91 17.79 -12.16
CA PHE A 413 10.02 16.85 -12.13
C PHE A 413 11.24 17.49 -11.47
N HIS A 414 11.74 16.85 -10.42
CA HIS A 414 12.96 17.23 -9.75
C HIS A 414 13.90 16.04 -9.70
N ALA A 415 15.15 16.23 -10.12
CA ALA A 415 16.25 15.30 -9.92
C ALA A 415 17.26 15.94 -8.98
N GLU A 416 17.78 15.16 -8.06
CA GLU A 416 18.81 15.53 -7.08
C GLU A 416 19.84 14.38 -7.01
N ALA A 417 21.09 14.67 -7.33
CA ALA A 417 22.17 13.71 -7.12
C ALA A 417 22.41 13.54 -5.62
N ILE A 418 22.58 12.30 -5.17
CA ILE A 418 22.83 12.01 -3.77
C ILE A 418 24.31 12.20 -3.49
N ASP A 419 24.58 13.04 -2.50
CA ASP A 419 25.92 13.32 -2.00
C ASP A 419 26.22 12.39 -0.81
N PRO A 420 27.12 11.40 -0.96
CA PRO A 420 27.46 10.47 0.13
C PRO A 420 27.99 11.17 1.38
N GLU A 421 28.51 12.39 1.26
CA GLU A 421 28.98 13.16 2.40
C GLU A 421 27.83 13.77 3.21
N LYS A 422 26.65 13.98 2.62
CA LYS A 422 25.48 14.58 3.29
C LYS A 422 24.50 13.56 3.85
N GLY A 423 24.42 12.37 3.26
CA GLY A 423 23.52 11.32 3.70
C GLY A 423 23.59 10.08 2.82
N SER A 424 23.29 8.91 3.38
CA SER A 424 23.23 7.68 2.58
C SER A 424 22.04 7.72 1.63
N ALA A 425 22.16 7.04 0.49
CA ALA A 425 21.05 6.85 -0.44
C ALA A 425 19.85 6.19 0.26
N THR A 426 20.12 5.26 1.19
CA THR A 426 19.10 4.66 2.05
C THR A 426 18.42 5.68 2.96
N GLY A 427 19.15 6.64 3.52
CA GLY A 427 18.65 7.71 4.37
C GLY A 427 17.61 8.59 3.66
N TYR A 428 17.88 8.95 2.39
CA TYR A 428 16.97 9.76 1.57
C TYR A 428 15.59 9.12 1.41
N VAL A 429 15.52 7.81 1.14
CA VAL A 429 14.24 7.10 0.97
C VAL A 429 13.63 6.63 2.30
N ALA A 430 14.43 6.54 3.37
CA ALA A 430 13.98 6.04 4.67
C ALA A 430 12.84 6.88 5.27
N LYS A 431 12.91 8.21 5.14
CA LYS A 431 11.83 9.14 5.53
C LYS A 431 10.50 8.73 4.90
N TYR A 432 10.51 8.50 3.59
CA TYR A 432 9.33 8.14 2.80
C TYR A 432 8.75 6.77 3.16
N ILE A 433 9.61 5.81 3.49
CA ILE A 433 9.17 4.49 3.95
C ILE A 433 8.50 4.59 5.31
N ALA A 434 9.11 5.31 6.26
CA ALA A 434 8.54 5.50 7.57
C ALA A 434 7.21 6.28 7.50
N LYS A 435 7.14 7.34 6.69
CA LYS A 435 5.90 8.10 6.41
C LYS A 435 4.76 7.23 5.88
N ASN A 436 5.06 6.21 5.08
CA ASN A 436 4.04 5.45 4.35
C ASN A 436 3.71 4.07 4.95
N VAL A 437 4.47 3.59 5.94
CA VAL A 437 4.29 2.26 6.55
C VAL A 437 3.64 2.33 7.93
N ASP A 438 4.27 3.00 8.90
CA ASP A 438 3.85 2.97 10.30
C ASP A 438 4.13 4.26 11.09
N GLY A 439 4.74 5.28 10.49
CA GLY A 439 5.15 6.52 11.16
C GLY A 439 6.20 6.29 12.25
N TYR A 440 6.94 5.17 12.20
CA TYR A 440 7.91 4.80 13.22
C TYR A 440 9.12 5.74 13.26
N ALA A 441 9.66 5.94 14.46
CA ALA A 441 10.78 6.85 14.76
C ALA A 441 10.52 8.35 14.51
N LEU A 442 9.31 8.73 14.10
CA LEU A 442 8.92 10.11 13.78
C LEU A 442 8.06 10.74 14.91
N ASP A 443 8.26 10.31 16.16
CA ASP A 443 7.53 10.90 17.30
C ASP A 443 8.01 12.32 17.56
N GLY A 444 7.09 13.29 17.49
CA GLY A 444 7.40 14.73 17.61
C GLY A 444 7.67 15.42 16.27
N GLU A 445 7.78 14.67 15.17
CA GLU A 445 7.90 15.25 13.84
C GLU A 445 6.54 15.54 13.20
N LEU A 446 6.51 16.63 12.45
CA LEU A 446 5.38 17.05 11.65
C LEU A 446 5.60 16.65 10.20
N ASP A 447 4.54 16.20 9.55
CA ASP A 447 4.57 15.91 8.13
C ASP A 447 4.64 17.21 7.31
N ASP A 448 5.57 17.30 6.36
CA ASP A 448 5.85 18.52 5.58
C ASP A 448 4.64 18.99 4.74
N GLU A 449 3.83 18.04 4.27
CA GLU A 449 2.64 18.32 3.46
C GLU A 449 1.50 18.89 4.31
N SER A 450 1.29 18.36 5.51
CA SER A 450 0.12 18.63 6.34
C SER A 450 0.34 19.47 7.60
N GLY A 451 1.56 19.48 8.14
CA GLY A 451 1.87 20.02 9.46
C GLY A 451 1.29 19.21 10.63
N ARG A 452 0.82 17.97 10.39
CA ARG A 452 0.23 17.10 11.42
C ARG A 452 1.23 16.08 11.99
N PRO A 453 0.93 15.48 13.16
CA PRO A 453 1.76 14.40 13.70
C PRO A 453 1.92 13.26 12.70
N MET A 454 3.16 12.83 12.48
CA MET A 454 3.51 11.88 11.44
C MET A 454 2.77 10.53 11.50
N LYS A 455 2.41 10.06 12.71
CA LYS A 455 1.63 8.82 12.88
C LYS A 455 0.22 8.91 12.28
N GLU A 456 -0.42 10.08 12.37
CA GLU A 456 -1.73 10.30 11.76
C GLU A 456 -1.62 10.35 10.24
N ALA A 457 -0.59 11.02 9.73
CA ALA A 457 -0.28 11.08 8.30
C ALA A 457 -0.01 9.69 7.72
N ALA A 458 0.78 8.85 8.41
CA ALA A 458 1.09 7.49 7.99
C ALA A 458 -0.15 6.58 7.95
N MET A 459 -1.04 6.71 8.95
CA MET A 459 -2.32 6.01 8.92
C MET A 459 -3.17 6.45 7.72
N ALA A 460 -3.28 7.75 7.48
CA ALA A 460 -4.05 8.28 6.35
C ALA A 460 -3.46 7.84 5.00
N ALA A 461 -2.14 7.76 4.86
CA ALA A 461 -1.47 7.23 3.68
C ALA A 461 -1.76 5.73 3.46
N ALA A 462 -1.79 4.93 4.53
CA ALA A 462 -2.17 3.52 4.44
C ALA A 462 -3.66 3.32 4.08
N VAL A 463 -4.53 4.20 4.56
CA VAL A 463 -5.96 4.22 4.18
C VAL A 463 -6.10 4.59 2.70
N TRP A 464 -5.42 5.64 2.27
CA TRP A 464 -5.38 6.10 0.88
C TRP A 464 -4.93 4.99 -0.06
N SER A 465 -3.80 4.34 0.22
CA SER A 465 -3.26 3.29 -0.64
C SER A 465 -4.18 2.07 -0.72
N ALA A 466 -4.80 1.69 0.40
CA ALA A 466 -5.79 0.61 0.44
C ALA A 466 -7.07 0.96 -0.33
N ARG A 467 -7.61 2.18 -0.15
CA ARG A 467 -8.83 2.65 -0.80
C ARG A 467 -8.70 2.64 -2.32
N TRP A 468 -7.60 3.21 -2.81
CA TRP A 468 -7.33 3.38 -4.24
C TRP A 468 -6.52 2.25 -4.87
N ARG A 469 -6.14 1.24 -4.06
CA ARG A 469 -5.34 0.07 -4.47
C ARG A 469 -4.00 0.46 -5.10
N ILE A 470 -3.36 1.45 -4.52
CA ILE A 470 -2.08 1.97 -4.99
C ILE A 470 -0.95 1.18 -4.34
N ARG A 471 -0.13 0.53 -5.18
CA ARG A 471 1.11 -0.11 -4.72
C ARG A 471 2.11 0.99 -4.32
N GLN A 472 2.24 1.26 -3.03
CA GLN A 472 3.16 2.29 -2.51
C GLN A 472 4.62 2.00 -2.85
N PHE A 473 5.10 0.77 -2.68
CA PHE A 473 6.52 0.44 -2.86
C PHE A 473 6.75 -0.54 -4.01
N GLN A 474 7.66 -0.19 -4.92
CA GLN A 474 8.08 -1.04 -6.02
C GLN A 474 9.59 -0.97 -6.20
N PHE A 475 10.26 -2.10 -5.94
CA PHE A 475 11.66 -2.27 -6.31
C PHE A 475 11.77 -2.49 -7.83
N ILE A 476 12.85 -1.99 -8.40
CA ILE A 476 13.18 -2.00 -9.83
C ILE A 476 14.57 -2.63 -9.95
N GLY A 477 14.72 -3.62 -10.83
CA GLY A 477 15.89 -4.50 -10.82
C GLY A 477 15.96 -5.40 -9.58
N GLY A 478 17.11 -6.05 -9.41
CA GLY A 478 17.42 -6.98 -8.33
C GLY A 478 16.77 -8.35 -8.45
N ALA A 479 17.22 -9.27 -7.60
CA ALA A 479 16.70 -10.62 -7.52
C ALA A 479 15.33 -10.71 -6.79
N PRO A 480 14.49 -11.74 -7.07
CA PRO A 480 13.15 -11.85 -6.50
C PRO A 480 13.14 -12.04 -4.98
N VAL A 481 12.54 -11.09 -4.25
CA VAL A 481 12.39 -11.18 -2.77
C VAL A 481 11.60 -12.41 -2.31
N THR A 482 10.75 -12.98 -3.17
CA THR A 482 9.98 -14.18 -2.84
C THR A 482 10.88 -15.43 -2.80
N VAL A 483 11.89 -15.53 -3.68
CA VAL A 483 12.89 -16.60 -3.63
C VAL A 483 13.75 -16.43 -2.37
N TYR A 484 14.24 -15.20 -2.11
CA TYR A 484 14.96 -14.87 -0.87
C TYR A 484 14.20 -15.31 0.39
N ARG A 485 12.90 -15.02 0.49
CA ARG A 485 12.06 -15.43 1.63
C ARG A 485 11.88 -16.94 1.74
N GLU A 486 11.87 -17.66 0.62
CA GLU A 486 11.69 -19.11 0.62
C GLU A 486 12.99 -19.83 0.99
N LEU A 487 14.14 -19.36 0.49
CA LEU A 487 15.48 -19.83 0.88
C LEU A 487 15.72 -19.66 2.39
N ARG A 488 15.25 -18.57 3.00
CA ARG A 488 15.37 -18.35 4.46
C ARG A 488 14.57 -19.31 5.34
N LYS A 489 13.78 -20.22 4.76
CA LYS A 489 13.08 -21.27 5.50
C LYS A 489 13.84 -22.58 5.56
N MET A 490 14.77 -22.79 4.64
CA MET A 490 15.74 -23.87 4.76
C MET A 490 16.86 -23.37 5.68
N ALA A 491 17.22 -24.21 6.65
CA ALA A 491 18.33 -23.95 7.56
C ALA A 491 19.54 -24.84 7.24
N ASP A 492 19.40 -25.74 6.26
CA ASP A 492 20.39 -26.74 5.92
C ASP A 492 21.22 -26.34 4.71
N HIS A 493 22.53 -26.25 4.93
CA HIS A 493 23.51 -25.85 3.92
C HIS A 493 23.97 -27.07 3.13
N GLU A 494 24.07 -28.24 3.78
CA GLU A 494 24.51 -29.47 3.11
C GLU A 494 23.51 -29.88 2.02
N THR A 495 22.20 -29.75 2.29
CA THR A 495 21.18 -29.93 1.25
C THR A 495 21.31 -28.93 0.10
N ALA A 496 21.71 -27.68 0.38
CA ALA A 496 21.91 -26.67 -0.66
C ALA A 496 23.12 -27.00 -1.55
N VAL A 497 24.26 -27.34 -0.93
CA VAL A 497 25.49 -27.76 -1.63
C VAL A 497 25.29 -29.05 -2.41
N GLY A 498 24.55 -30.00 -1.85
CA GLY A 498 24.22 -31.26 -2.50
C GLY A 498 23.34 -31.08 -3.74
N LEU A 499 22.61 -29.96 -3.85
CA LEU A 499 21.90 -29.61 -5.08
C LEU A 499 22.85 -28.97 -6.08
N ASP A 500 23.50 -27.87 -5.70
CA ASP A 500 24.39 -27.09 -6.58
C ASP A 500 25.22 -26.09 -5.75
N VAL A 501 26.49 -25.89 -6.12
CA VAL A 501 27.42 -25.02 -5.40
C VAL A 501 27.00 -23.55 -5.54
N GLU A 502 26.60 -23.11 -6.73
CA GLU A 502 26.15 -21.73 -6.95
C GLU A 502 24.85 -21.46 -6.20
N PHE A 503 23.93 -22.44 -6.21
CA PHE A 503 22.72 -22.41 -5.40
C PHE A 503 23.02 -22.27 -3.90
N ALA A 504 24.02 -22.97 -3.38
CA ALA A 504 24.43 -22.86 -1.97
C ALA A 504 24.90 -21.45 -1.61
N VAL A 505 25.65 -20.79 -2.49
CA VAL A 505 26.06 -19.38 -2.29
C VAL A 505 24.84 -18.46 -2.20
N VAL A 506 23.87 -18.64 -3.10
CA VAL A 506 22.61 -17.87 -3.09
C VAL A 506 21.82 -18.12 -1.80
N HIS A 507 21.73 -19.37 -1.37
CA HIS A 507 21.08 -19.77 -0.13
C HIS A 507 21.74 -19.13 1.09
N ASP A 508 23.06 -19.21 1.21
CA ASP A 508 23.80 -18.74 2.39
C ASP A 508 23.73 -17.22 2.53
N ALA A 509 23.81 -16.49 1.42
CA ALA A 509 23.58 -15.06 1.40
C ALA A 509 22.14 -14.72 1.84
N ALA A 510 21.15 -15.48 1.38
CA ALA A 510 19.77 -15.29 1.79
C ALA A 510 19.55 -15.57 3.29
N ASP A 511 20.05 -16.69 3.83
CA ASP A 511 19.91 -17.08 5.24
C ASP A 511 20.55 -16.07 6.19
N SER A 512 21.80 -15.67 5.88
CA SER A 512 22.55 -14.66 6.64
C SER A 512 21.93 -13.27 6.62
N GLY A 513 21.02 -12.99 5.68
CA GLY A 513 20.39 -11.68 5.55
C GLY A 513 21.19 -10.68 4.72
N ASP A 514 22.20 -11.16 4.00
CA ASP A 514 22.98 -10.35 3.06
C ASP A 514 22.22 -10.20 1.74
N TRP A 515 21.46 -9.11 1.62
CA TRP A 515 20.72 -8.81 0.39
C TRP A 515 21.65 -8.51 -0.79
N ALA A 516 22.79 -7.86 -0.57
CA ALA A 516 23.72 -7.51 -1.63
C ALA A 516 24.35 -8.78 -2.21
N GLY A 517 24.89 -9.64 -1.35
CA GLY A 517 25.41 -10.95 -1.72
C GLY A 517 24.36 -11.82 -2.40
N TYR A 518 23.12 -11.83 -1.90
CA TYR A 518 22.03 -12.58 -2.52
C TYR A 518 21.73 -12.12 -3.95
N VAL A 519 21.66 -10.81 -4.18
CA VAL A 519 21.39 -10.26 -5.51
C VAL A 519 22.57 -10.54 -6.46
N ASN A 520 23.80 -10.35 -6.00
CA ASN A 520 25.00 -10.62 -6.80
C ASN A 520 25.13 -12.12 -7.14
N ALA A 521 24.92 -13.01 -6.18
CA ALA A 521 24.94 -14.46 -6.39
C ALA A 521 23.83 -14.94 -7.33
N GLN A 522 22.70 -14.23 -7.40
CA GLN A 522 21.65 -14.50 -8.37
C GLN A 522 21.95 -13.98 -9.78
N GLY A 523 23.09 -13.30 -10.01
CA GLY A 523 23.49 -12.72 -11.30
C GLY A 523 23.49 -11.18 -11.34
N GLY A 524 23.34 -10.51 -10.20
CA GLY A 524 23.40 -9.06 -10.07
C GLY A 524 22.05 -8.33 -10.25
N PRO A 525 22.05 -6.99 -10.17
CA PRO A 525 20.83 -6.18 -10.18
C PRO A 525 20.07 -6.19 -11.52
N PHE A 526 20.70 -6.63 -12.61
CA PHE A 526 20.12 -6.67 -13.96
C PHE A 526 19.88 -8.09 -14.48
N VAL A 527 20.02 -9.11 -13.63
CA VAL A 527 19.85 -10.50 -14.05
C VAL A 527 18.49 -10.75 -14.69
N ARG A 528 18.47 -11.50 -15.79
CA ARG A 528 17.22 -11.92 -16.42
C ARG A 528 16.60 -13.04 -15.60
N ARG A 529 15.27 -13.14 -15.66
CA ARG A 529 14.55 -14.21 -14.97
C ARG A 529 15.05 -15.61 -15.37
N ASP A 530 15.44 -15.77 -16.63
CA ASP A 530 15.91 -17.03 -17.20
C ASP A 530 17.35 -17.39 -16.82
N ASP A 531 18.07 -16.46 -16.19
CA ASP A 531 19.48 -16.63 -15.77
C ASP A 531 19.60 -16.70 -14.23
N LEU A 532 18.47 -16.68 -13.50
CA LEU A 532 18.49 -16.83 -12.03
C LEU A 532 18.99 -18.23 -11.63
N ILE A 533 19.92 -18.27 -10.69
CA ILE A 533 20.49 -19.48 -10.07
C ILE A 533 19.47 -20.20 -9.18
N ALA A 534 18.64 -19.47 -8.43
CA ALA A 534 17.59 -20.05 -7.59
C ALA A 534 16.21 -19.54 -8.00
N ARG A 535 15.25 -20.45 -8.19
CA ARG A 535 13.85 -20.14 -8.51
C ARG A 535 12.87 -20.82 -7.57
N LEU A 536 11.66 -20.26 -7.49
CA LEU A 536 10.56 -20.88 -6.79
C LEU A 536 10.11 -22.15 -7.54
N TRP A 537 9.95 -23.22 -6.80
CA TRP A 537 9.30 -24.43 -7.27
C TRP A 537 7.84 -24.41 -6.85
N TYR A 538 6.96 -24.62 -7.84
CA TYR A 538 5.52 -24.61 -7.65
C TYR A 538 4.99 -26.03 -7.76
N GLU A 539 4.09 -26.39 -6.85
CA GLU A 539 3.30 -27.61 -6.92
C GLU A 539 2.04 -27.28 -7.73
N GLU A 540 1.87 -27.98 -8.85
CA GLU A 540 0.61 -28.03 -9.58
C GLU A 540 -0.33 -28.93 -8.79
N SER A 541 -1.29 -28.32 -8.12
CA SER A 541 -2.29 -29.02 -7.34
C SER A 541 -3.48 -29.37 -8.23
N GLU A 542 -3.99 -30.61 -8.12
CA GLU A 542 -5.26 -31.01 -8.73
C GLU A 542 -6.46 -30.28 -8.08
N GLU A 543 -6.28 -29.73 -6.88
CA GLU A 543 -7.29 -28.88 -6.25
C GLU A 543 -7.54 -27.59 -7.03
N THR A 544 -8.82 -27.28 -7.24
CA THR A 544 -9.28 -26.01 -7.81
C THR A 544 -9.82 -25.09 -6.72
N ASN A 545 -9.80 -23.78 -6.99
CA ASN A 545 -10.51 -22.82 -6.15
C ASN A 545 -12.03 -22.95 -6.35
N ALA A 546 -12.81 -22.16 -5.60
CA ALA A 546 -14.27 -22.19 -5.67
C ALA A 546 -14.89 -21.86 -7.06
N TYR A 547 -14.08 -21.49 -8.05
CA TYR A 547 -14.48 -21.17 -9.41
C TYR A 547 -13.92 -22.16 -10.46
N GLY A 548 -13.21 -23.22 -10.05
CA GLY A 548 -12.61 -24.20 -10.97
C GLY A 548 -11.23 -23.81 -11.51
N GLU A 549 -10.57 -22.79 -10.93
CA GLU A 549 -9.20 -22.41 -11.33
C GLU A 549 -8.18 -23.20 -10.50
N GLU A 550 -7.19 -23.79 -11.16
CA GLU A 550 -6.10 -24.54 -10.53
C GLU A 550 -5.33 -23.69 -9.53
N ILE A 551 -5.08 -24.25 -8.35
CA ILE A 551 -4.37 -23.55 -7.28
C ILE A 551 -2.87 -23.81 -7.41
N ILE A 552 -2.13 -22.83 -7.92
CA ILE A 552 -0.67 -22.87 -7.97
C ILE A 552 -0.09 -22.45 -6.61
N ARG A 553 0.67 -23.34 -5.96
CA ARG A 553 1.27 -23.08 -4.64
C ARG A 553 2.80 -23.12 -4.72
N VAL A 554 3.45 -22.15 -4.09
CA VAL A 554 4.90 -22.27 -3.83
C VAL A 554 5.08 -23.42 -2.85
N LYS A 555 5.90 -24.41 -3.21
CA LYS A 555 6.17 -25.60 -2.39
C LYS A 555 7.66 -25.78 -2.07
N GLY A 556 8.52 -25.17 -2.86
CA GLY A 556 9.96 -25.26 -2.68
C GLY A 556 10.75 -24.24 -3.49
N VAL A 557 12.02 -24.57 -3.67
CA VAL A 557 12.97 -23.87 -4.55
C VAL A 557 13.74 -24.90 -5.36
N PHE A 558 14.25 -24.52 -6.52
CA PHE A 558 15.10 -25.37 -7.34
C PHE A 558 16.20 -24.55 -8.02
N SER A 559 17.27 -25.24 -8.45
CA SER A 559 18.31 -24.68 -9.30
C SER A 559 17.98 -24.98 -10.78
N PRO A 560 17.83 -23.97 -11.66
CA PRO A 560 17.60 -24.21 -13.07
C PRO A 560 18.74 -24.97 -13.76
N LEU A 561 19.97 -24.91 -13.23
CA LEU A 561 21.11 -25.68 -13.75
C LEU A 561 20.90 -27.20 -13.58
N VAL A 562 20.34 -27.61 -12.45
CA VAL A 562 20.00 -29.01 -12.16
C VAL A 562 18.66 -29.40 -12.81
N GLY A 563 17.73 -28.46 -12.89
CA GLY A 563 16.40 -28.64 -13.44
C GLY A 563 15.31 -28.75 -12.36
N SER A 564 14.06 -28.54 -12.78
CA SER A 564 12.90 -28.53 -11.88
C SER A 564 12.49 -29.92 -11.36
N GLY A 565 13.12 -30.99 -11.84
CA GLY A 565 12.90 -32.37 -11.39
C GLY A 565 13.54 -32.69 -10.03
N CYS A 566 14.46 -31.85 -9.55
CA CYS A 566 15.14 -32.02 -8.26
C CYS A 566 14.93 -30.80 -7.34
N PRO A 567 13.69 -30.51 -6.92
CA PRO A 567 13.43 -29.38 -6.05
C PRO A 567 13.80 -29.66 -4.59
N ILE A 568 14.20 -28.61 -3.87
CA ILE A 568 14.25 -28.61 -2.41
C ILE A 568 12.88 -28.16 -1.89
N ILE A 569 12.19 -29.07 -1.21
CA ILE A 569 10.86 -28.82 -0.63
C ILE A 569 11.01 -28.09 0.71
N THR A 570 10.50 -26.85 0.78
CA THR A 570 10.58 -25.99 1.97
C THR A 570 9.28 -25.95 2.76
N ARG A 571 8.18 -26.48 2.20
CA ARG A 571 6.84 -26.47 2.80
C ARG A 571 6.31 -27.88 2.98
N LEU A 572 6.71 -28.48 4.10
CA LEU A 572 6.44 -29.88 4.43
C LEU A 572 5.06 -30.14 5.04
N LYS A 573 4.33 -29.09 5.43
CA LYS A 573 3.04 -29.21 6.14
C LYS A 573 1.96 -28.42 5.45
N SER A 574 0.77 -29.00 5.37
CA SER A 574 -0.46 -28.29 5.03
C SER A 574 -1.09 -27.73 6.30
N TRP A 575 -1.61 -26.50 6.22
CA TRP A 575 -2.25 -25.82 7.34
C TRP A 575 -3.66 -25.41 6.96
N LYS A 576 -4.64 -25.74 7.80
CA LYS A 576 -6.01 -25.24 7.70
C LYS A 576 -6.30 -24.23 8.81
N ILE A 577 -7.10 -23.22 8.50
CA ILE A 577 -7.57 -22.26 9.50
C ILE A 577 -8.78 -22.87 10.18
N VAL A 578 -8.70 -23.06 11.50
CA VAL A 578 -9.78 -23.60 12.36
C VAL A 578 -10.17 -22.58 13.42
N LYS A 579 -11.38 -22.71 13.98
CA LYS A 579 -11.76 -21.91 15.15
C LYS A 579 -10.91 -22.34 16.35
N LYS A 580 -10.53 -21.37 17.18
CA LYS A 580 -9.89 -21.61 18.47
C LYS A 580 -10.82 -22.44 19.36
N LEU A 581 -10.27 -23.42 20.09
CA LEU A 581 -11.04 -24.18 21.10
C LEU A 581 -11.37 -23.29 22.29
N ASP A 582 -12.54 -23.50 22.89
CA ASP A 582 -12.86 -22.91 24.19
C ASP A 582 -11.94 -23.52 25.25
N ASP A 583 -11.46 -22.70 26.19
CA ASP A 583 -10.42 -23.10 27.16
C ASP A 583 -10.83 -24.35 27.98
N ALA A 584 -12.13 -24.56 28.21
CA ALA A 584 -12.68 -25.75 28.90
C ALA A 584 -12.65 -27.06 28.08
N ILE A 585 -12.63 -26.97 26.73
CA ILE A 585 -12.52 -28.15 25.83
C ILE A 585 -11.05 -28.46 25.55
N ALA A 586 -10.18 -27.46 25.59
CA ALA A 586 -8.74 -27.66 25.45
C ALA A 586 -8.18 -28.54 26.60
N GLU A 587 -8.63 -28.35 27.85
CA GLU A 587 -8.17 -29.19 28.96
C GLU A 587 -8.58 -30.67 28.82
N SER A 588 -9.72 -30.98 28.20
CA SER A 588 -10.18 -32.36 27.98
C SER A 588 -9.62 -33.01 26.71
N ALA A 589 -9.17 -32.23 25.72
CA ALA A 589 -8.57 -32.74 24.49
C ALA A 589 -7.06 -33.05 24.61
N PHE A 590 -6.39 -32.52 25.64
CA PHE A 590 -4.94 -32.68 25.84
C PHE A 590 -4.56 -33.76 26.87
N SER A 591 -5.51 -34.56 27.39
CA SER A 591 -5.24 -35.55 28.44
C SER A 591 -4.56 -36.85 27.98
N ASP A 592 -4.44 -37.11 26.68
CA ASP A 592 -3.93 -38.40 26.14
C ASP A 592 -2.61 -38.34 25.35
N ALA A 593 -1.88 -37.22 25.41
CA ALA A 593 -0.57 -37.12 24.76
C ALA A 593 0.56 -36.81 25.76
N ASN A 594 1.26 -37.85 26.19
CA ASN A 594 2.48 -37.75 26.98
C ASN A 594 3.65 -37.28 26.09
N ALA A 595 3.67 -35.98 25.74
CA ALA A 595 4.82 -35.34 25.10
C ALA A 595 4.95 -33.90 25.61
N SER A 596 5.91 -33.71 26.52
CA SER A 596 6.29 -32.39 27.02
C SER A 596 6.65 -31.45 25.85
N PRO A 597 6.12 -30.22 25.77
CA PRO A 597 6.54 -29.26 24.77
C PRO A 597 8.00 -28.87 25.05
N ARG A 598 8.96 -29.50 24.36
CA ARG A 598 10.33 -29.00 24.30
C ARG A 598 10.34 -27.76 23.42
N SER A 599 9.99 -26.61 24.01
CA SER A 599 10.30 -25.32 23.40
C SER A 599 11.80 -25.09 23.51
N SER A 600 12.54 -25.22 22.41
CA SER A 600 13.86 -24.62 22.31
C SER A 600 13.68 -23.20 21.80
N VAL A 601 13.92 -22.24 22.69
CA VAL A 601 14.05 -20.80 22.46
C VAL A 601 12.75 -19.98 22.53
N ASN A 602 12.43 -19.56 23.76
CA ASN A 602 11.70 -18.34 24.07
C ASN A 602 12.40 -17.13 23.42
N ASN A 603 11.73 -16.46 22.48
CA ASN A 603 11.95 -15.04 22.18
C ASN A 603 10.61 -14.29 22.18
N CYS A 604 9.80 -14.57 23.20
CA CYS A 604 8.69 -13.72 23.56
C CYS A 604 9.24 -12.52 24.32
N THR A 605 9.71 -11.48 23.62
CA THR A 605 9.74 -10.15 24.25
C THR A 605 8.30 -9.69 24.38
N GLY A 606 7.78 -9.75 25.61
CA GLY A 606 6.52 -9.15 25.98
C GLY A 606 6.44 -7.70 25.47
N VAL A 607 5.24 -7.29 25.11
CA VAL A 607 4.92 -5.92 24.72
C VAL A 607 5.11 -5.04 25.97
N LEU A 608 6.35 -4.64 26.25
CA LEU A 608 6.64 -3.58 27.18
C LEU A 608 6.35 -2.25 26.48
N SER A 609 5.39 -1.55 27.05
CA SER A 609 5.08 -0.15 26.83
C SER A 609 6.34 0.71 26.85
N THR A 610 6.38 1.68 25.93
CA THR A 610 7.17 2.93 25.99
C THR A 610 8.51 2.89 26.75
N VAL A 611 9.58 2.53 26.05
CA VAL A 611 10.92 3.01 26.44
C VAL A 611 10.99 4.50 26.11
N LYS A 612 11.00 5.34 27.13
CA LYS A 612 11.12 6.81 27.04
C LYS A 612 12.54 7.28 26.66
N ASP A 613 13.50 6.38 26.46
CA ASP A 613 14.90 6.74 26.22
C ASP A 613 15.36 6.35 24.80
N LYS A 614 14.98 7.14 23.80
CA LYS A 614 15.40 6.92 22.39
C LYS A 614 16.85 7.30 22.09
N LYS A 615 17.42 8.25 22.83
CA LYS A 615 18.79 8.76 22.62
C LYS A 615 19.92 7.80 23.03
N PRO A 616 19.87 7.11 24.20
CA PRO A 616 20.98 6.23 24.60
C PRO A 616 21.13 4.98 23.71
N VAL A 617 20.03 4.46 23.12
CA VAL A 617 20.07 3.25 22.29
C VAL A 617 20.81 3.46 20.97
N VAL A 618 20.69 4.63 20.33
CA VAL A 618 21.36 4.92 19.04
C VAL A 618 22.87 5.05 19.22
N ALA A 619 23.32 5.79 20.24
CA ALA A 619 24.73 5.98 20.53
C ALA A 619 25.44 4.65 20.82
N ASP A 620 24.80 3.77 21.60
CA ASP A 620 25.33 2.44 21.89
C ASP A 620 25.36 1.52 20.66
N ILE A 621 24.34 1.59 19.80
CA ILE A 621 24.29 0.84 18.54
C ILE A 621 25.42 1.27 17.61
N VAL A 622 25.59 2.58 17.40
CA VAL A 622 26.64 3.13 16.53
C VAL A 622 28.03 2.79 17.06
N ARG A 623 28.27 2.98 18.36
CA ARG A 623 29.56 2.64 18.98
C ARG A 623 29.90 1.17 18.82
N LYS A 624 28.98 0.27 19.18
CA LYS A 624 29.20 -1.18 19.09
C LYS A 624 29.27 -1.68 17.65
N ALA A 625 28.60 -1.02 16.70
CA ALA A 625 28.71 -1.31 15.27
C ALA A 625 30.11 -0.93 14.73
N LYS A 626 30.65 0.22 15.16
CA LYS A 626 32.00 0.65 14.81
C LYS A 626 33.08 -0.32 15.32
N GLU A 627 32.90 -0.87 16.52
CA GLU A 627 33.81 -1.86 17.13
C GLU A 627 33.94 -3.16 16.31
N ILE A 628 33.01 -3.43 15.40
CA ILE A 628 32.96 -4.64 14.56
C ILE A 628 33.07 -4.34 13.06
N GLY A 629 33.53 -3.14 12.71
CA GLY A 629 33.80 -2.75 11.32
C GLY A 629 32.57 -2.34 10.50
N ILE A 630 31.44 -2.05 11.16
CA ILE A 630 30.21 -1.56 10.54
C ILE A 630 30.14 -0.03 10.71
N THR A 631 29.92 0.69 9.62
CA THR A 631 29.86 2.16 9.64
C THR A 631 28.41 2.63 9.57
N LEU A 632 27.92 3.14 10.70
CA LEU A 632 26.61 3.77 10.82
C LEU A 632 26.81 5.22 11.29
N ASP A 633 26.37 6.19 10.49
CA ASP A 633 26.44 7.59 10.86
C ASP A 633 25.10 8.05 11.46
N PRO A 634 25.04 8.33 12.78
CA PRO A 634 23.79 8.72 13.46
C PRO A 634 23.27 10.09 13.05
N GLU A 635 24.13 10.98 12.57
CA GLU A 635 23.71 12.32 12.12
C GLU A 635 23.17 12.27 10.70
N LYS A 636 23.76 11.42 9.84
CA LYS A 636 23.35 11.27 8.44
C LYS A 636 22.17 10.31 8.24
N ASP A 637 22.07 9.24 9.04
CA ASP A 637 21.11 8.15 8.81
C ASP A 637 20.20 7.81 10.02
N PRO A 638 19.61 8.79 10.72
CA PRO A 638 18.89 8.55 11.97
C PRO A 638 17.71 7.58 11.78
N TYR A 639 16.93 7.73 10.71
CA TYR A 639 15.77 6.88 10.44
C TYR A 639 16.15 5.44 10.07
N MET A 640 17.28 5.25 9.37
CA MET A 640 17.79 3.92 9.04
C MET A 640 18.23 3.21 10.32
N ILE A 641 19.02 3.87 11.16
CA ILE A 641 19.54 3.30 12.41
C ILE A 641 18.42 2.94 13.38
N HIS A 642 17.41 3.81 13.52
CA HIS A 642 16.21 3.49 14.27
C HIS A 642 15.43 2.31 13.68
N SER A 643 15.49 2.10 12.37
CA SER A 643 14.79 1.00 11.72
C SER A 643 15.45 -0.35 11.93
N ILE A 644 16.77 -0.41 11.91
CA ILE A 644 17.52 -1.66 12.11
C ILE A 644 17.55 -2.10 13.58
N ALA A 645 17.38 -1.18 14.53
CA ALA A 645 17.44 -1.42 15.98
C ALA A 645 16.40 -2.43 16.54
N ARG A 646 15.46 -2.98 15.76
CA ARG A 646 14.43 -3.93 16.21
C ARG A 646 14.56 -5.35 15.68
N GLY A 647 15.78 -5.87 15.56
CA GLY A 647 16.05 -7.27 15.22
C GLY A 647 16.49 -7.48 13.78
N ALA A 648 16.81 -6.42 13.04
CA ALA A 648 17.33 -6.54 11.68
C ALA A 648 18.69 -7.23 11.72
N ILE A 649 18.90 -8.18 10.80
CA ILE A 649 20.24 -8.63 10.50
C ILE A 649 20.84 -7.63 9.51
N TYR A 650 22.01 -7.14 9.85
CA TYR A 650 22.79 -6.20 9.08
C TYR A 650 24.12 -6.85 8.74
N THR A 651 24.50 -6.80 7.47
CA THR A 651 25.76 -7.34 6.98
C THR A 651 26.50 -6.26 6.22
N GLU A 652 27.75 -6.02 6.59
CA GLU A 652 28.67 -5.11 5.88
C GLU A 652 30.08 -5.68 6.00
N ASN A 653 30.83 -5.68 4.91
CA ASN A 653 32.20 -6.21 4.84
C ASN A 653 32.33 -7.65 5.40
N GLY A 654 31.35 -8.51 5.15
CA GLY A 654 31.32 -9.89 5.64
C GLY A 654 30.98 -10.07 7.13
N ASN A 655 30.74 -8.99 7.88
CA ASN A 655 30.32 -9.06 9.28
C ASN A 655 28.80 -8.94 9.40
N SER A 656 28.13 -10.04 9.75
CA SER A 656 26.69 -10.05 10.03
C SER A 656 26.40 -9.83 11.52
N VAL A 657 25.47 -8.92 11.83
CA VAL A 657 25.00 -8.67 13.18
C VAL A 657 23.50 -8.48 13.25
N ARG A 658 22.90 -8.88 14.36
CA ARG A 658 21.52 -8.56 14.70
C ARG A 658 21.49 -7.47 15.77
N PHE A 659 20.85 -6.36 15.46
CA PHE A 659 20.60 -5.29 16.43
C PHE A 659 19.31 -5.56 17.18
N HIS A 660 19.32 -5.51 18.51
CA HIS A 660 18.14 -5.74 19.34
C HIS A 660 17.60 -4.42 19.92
N ALA A 661 16.30 -4.41 20.24
CA ALA A 661 15.59 -3.21 20.70
C ALA A 661 16.12 -2.62 22.02
N ASN A 662 16.90 -3.41 22.77
CA ASN A 662 17.57 -3.04 24.02
C ASN A 662 19.01 -2.54 23.79
N GLY A 663 19.44 -2.30 22.55
CA GLY A 663 20.81 -1.88 22.22
C GLY A 663 21.87 -2.99 22.29
N HIS A 664 21.45 -4.26 22.42
CA HIS A 664 22.34 -5.41 22.29
C HIS A 664 22.64 -5.70 20.81
N ILE A 665 23.91 -5.91 20.48
CA ILE A 665 24.33 -6.39 19.16
C ILE A 665 24.74 -7.85 19.30
N GLN A 666 24.04 -8.72 18.58
CA GLN A 666 24.39 -10.13 18.49
C GLN A 666 25.19 -10.35 17.21
N LYS A 667 26.50 -10.65 17.33
CA LYS A 667 27.31 -11.07 16.19
C LYS A 667 26.78 -12.39 15.65
N ILE A 668 26.40 -12.40 14.38
CA ILE A 668 25.98 -13.61 13.68
C ILE A 668 27.23 -14.24 13.09
N VAL A 669 27.73 -15.24 13.80
CA VAL A 669 28.85 -16.07 13.38
C VAL A 669 28.41 -16.88 12.15
N SER A 670 29.21 -16.85 11.09
CA SER A 670 28.93 -17.59 9.84
C SER A 670 28.79 -19.08 10.12
N LYS A 671 28.04 -19.81 9.29
CA LYS A 671 27.82 -21.26 9.51
C LYS A 671 29.16 -22.02 9.46
N ALA A 672 30.09 -21.61 8.58
CA ALA A 672 31.46 -22.14 8.52
C ALA A 672 32.24 -21.96 9.84
N GLU A 673 32.17 -20.78 10.48
CA GLU A 673 32.79 -20.55 11.78
C GLU A 673 32.09 -21.31 12.92
N LYS A 674 30.76 -21.48 12.86
CA LYS A 674 30.03 -22.34 13.82
C LYS A 674 30.44 -23.80 13.69
N VAL A 675 30.59 -24.30 12.47
CA VAL A 675 31.08 -25.66 12.18
C VAL A 675 32.52 -25.81 12.65
N LYS A 676 33.42 -24.85 12.35
CA LYS A 676 34.80 -24.84 12.85
C LYS A 676 34.89 -24.83 14.38
N LYS A 677 34.03 -24.06 15.04
CA LYS A 677 33.93 -24.00 16.51
C LYS A 677 33.34 -25.28 17.12
N SER A 678 32.42 -25.94 16.40
CA SER A 678 31.87 -27.23 16.80
C SER A 678 32.89 -28.36 16.62
N LEU A 679 33.62 -28.38 15.50
CA LEU A 679 34.74 -29.29 15.23
C LEU A 679 35.83 -29.15 16.30
N SER A 680 36.26 -27.92 16.60
CA SER A 680 37.23 -27.66 17.68
C SER A 680 36.74 -28.13 19.06
N ARG A 681 35.44 -28.02 19.35
CA ARG A 681 34.84 -28.57 20.57
C ARG A 681 34.79 -30.10 20.58
N CYS A 682 34.52 -30.72 19.43
CA CYS A 682 34.57 -32.17 19.26
C CYS A 682 36.00 -32.70 19.42
N GLU A 683 37.01 -32.03 18.84
CA GLU A 683 38.43 -32.37 19.02
C GLU A 683 38.86 -32.26 20.49
N LEU A 684 38.44 -31.18 21.18
CA LEU A 684 38.72 -31.02 22.61
C LEU A 684 38.04 -32.10 23.46
N ALA A 685 36.81 -32.49 23.10
CA ALA A 685 36.09 -33.57 23.77
C ALA A 685 36.77 -34.94 23.52
N MET A 686 37.19 -35.22 22.29
CA MET A 686 37.92 -36.43 21.92
C MET A 686 39.28 -36.51 22.61
N SER A 687 40.00 -35.39 22.73
CA SER A 687 41.25 -35.31 23.47
C SER A 687 41.06 -35.61 24.96
N ARG A 688 39.97 -35.12 25.58
CA ARG A 688 39.63 -35.42 26.99
C ARG A 688 39.25 -36.89 27.19
N ILE A 689 38.55 -37.48 26.23
CA ILE A 689 38.20 -38.91 26.25
C ILE A 689 39.47 -39.76 26.12
N GLN A 690 40.36 -39.45 25.19
CA GLN A 690 41.64 -40.14 25.03
C GLN A 690 42.54 -40.00 26.25
N GLN A 691 42.55 -38.83 26.90
CA GLN A 691 43.29 -38.61 28.14
C GLN A 691 42.73 -39.46 29.29
N ARG A 692 41.40 -39.54 29.44
CA ARG A 692 40.73 -40.43 30.40
C ARG A 692 40.99 -41.91 30.12
N ILE A 693 41.05 -42.32 28.85
CA ILE A 693 41.42 -43.69 28.46
C ILE A 693 42.87 -43.99 28.85
N LYS A 694 43.80 -43.03 28.66
CA LYS A 694 45.21 -43.15 29.09
C LYS A 694 45.36 -43.20 30.61
N GLU A 695 44.59 -42.41 31.35
CA GLU A 695 44.57 -42.40 32.82
C GLU A 695 43.97 -43.70 33.38
N ASN A 696 42.89 -44.21 32.78
CA ASN A 696 42.29 -45.50 33.15
C ASN A 696 43.18 -46.68 32.75
N GLY A 697 43.90 -46.60 31.63
CA GLY A 697 44.89 -47.60 31.22
C GLY A 697 46.09 -47.69 32.19
N LYS A 698 46.53 -46.56 32.75
CA LYS A 698 47.58 -46.53 33.79
C LYS A 698 47.10 -47.08 35.14
N ASN A 699 45.81 -46.94 35.46
CA ASN A 699 45.22 -47.54 36.66
C ASN A 699 44.93 -49.04 36.49
N GLY A 700 44.63 -49.51 35.28
CA GLY A 700 44.48 -50.93 34.95
C GLY A 700 45.79 -51.71 34.99
N SER A 701 46.91 -51.10 34.60
CA SER A 701 48.25 -51.72 34.67
C SER A 701 48.83 -51.83 36.09
N ARG A 702 48.15 -51.30 37.12
CA ARG A 702 48.59 -51.42 38.53
C ARG A 702 47.86 -52.54 39.29
N ALA A 703 46.90 -53.22 38.66
CA ALA A 703 46.10 -54.29 39.26
C ALA A 703 46.51 -55.71 38.81
N GLN A 704 47.50 -55.87 37.93
CA GLN A 704 48.07 -57.16 37.54
C GLN A 704 49.55 -57.24 37.89
N SER A 705 49.86 -57.13 39.18
CA SER A 705 51.14 -57.61 39.72
C SER A 705 51.04 -57.80 41.23
N SER A 706 50.58 -58.96 41.68
CA SER A 706 51.22 -59.71 42.77
C SER A 706 50.71 -61.16 42.84
N PRO A 707 51.58 -62.12 43.25
CA PRO A 707 51.39 -63.55 43.06
C PRO A 707 50.99 -64.30 44.34
N ALA A 708 50.66 -65.58 44.14
CA ALA A 708 50.26 -66.64 45.09
C ALA A 708 48.74 -66.83 45.25
#